data_AF-A0A2V5TJL3-F1
#
_entry.id   AF-A0A2V5TJL3-F1
#
_cell.length_a   1.000
_cell.length_b   1.000
_cell.length_c   1.000
_cell.angle_alpha   90.00
_cell.angle_beta   90.00
_cell.angle_gamma   90.00
#
_symmetry.space_group_name_H-M   'P 1'
#
loop_
_entity.id
_entity.type
_entity.pdbx_description
1 polymer ?
#
loop_
_entity_poly.entity_id
_entity_poly.type
_entity_poly.pdbx_seq_one_letter_code
_entity_poly.pdbx_strand_id
1 'polypeptide(L)'
;MQPKGGNVKNLPLLQFVGGWLGLAWAATVEIHAASTVQAISLADSSLPVAAGGNSDSSDSVISSDGRFVLFLSSANNLVTNDDNGKFVDVFLRDRTNGVTTLVSVNQTGVGGGNGNSVSPAASTDGRYVVFESEASNLVANDTNGVSDVFMRDLQTGTTTLVSVNSAGTGGNGASTSPLISPDGRYVAFVSAAGNLVANDTNNANDIFVRDLQNNTTTLVSVSMDGATSGNGGSDWPTMTPDGRWVAFVSKATNLVAGASNNLGDIYARDLVSGTTIWVGTNVAAIMSGVNSQSHPINSYNPVVSDNGNYVAFKSVGAALLVLRHNLQTGATDLVSTNTVGNTLGFDDPSGPDMTPDGRFIAFTEARGAGGTGLTDVYLWDAQNGTKSLVSANLSGTISSNAFSDTPAVSADGRFVAFVSDASDLVTNAADGSYQVYLRDVLNGTTKLVSADTSGGVSGDTGGAIPTMTADGRSVAFDSFDGDYVANDNNNAYDVFVRDTTTDTAELISQAAPTCDLQSGTNVLVSVNSAGTGSANGFSGSPAISADGRFVAFVSDAGDLTPDQTNRADNIYLRDLQSGTTQLVSVSTNGTGGNAASSAPAIGSGGRYVAFVSQASNLVPNDFNNSSDVFWRDLQTGTTVSVTPAGRALAFSMSADVRRVACLAGLPPKMLVWDSPSQTVVYSNATASISALTISADGNFVVYQAGNQLSGHDLKSNIDLTIGTTVPFGKMSPQISSNGRFIVYVSGASNVVANDTNNTTDVFLYDLQTATTTLTSFNHDRTGSGNGPSDSPSISADGRFVTYRSSADDLAAGDNNGQPDVFVFDRLTGTNTLVSVNQSGTASGNDRSTGPTISTDGTTIVFRSVAADLITGDFNNTQDVFFFHVPTNPMNATSKFSAQASVLPGANQVAITWDPVPGWSYQVQYKTDLSETNWSALPGGVAVNGSRAASVDSTVSGSSQRFYRVKLVE
;
A
#
# COMPACT_ATOMS: atom_id res chain seq x y z
N MET A 1 -58.83 32.69 -22.27
CA MET A 1 -59.23 34.09 -22.53
C MET A 1 -58.81 34.93 -21.33
N GLN A 2 -57.77 35.75 -21.48
CA GLN A 2 -57.22 36.64 -20.44
C GLN A 2 -57.47 38.12 -20.80
N PRO A 3 -57.65 38.99 -19.80
CA PRO A 3 -57.23 40.40 -19.80
C PRO A 3 -56.25 40.66 -18.62
N LYS A 4 -55.48 41.75 -18.46
CA LYS A 4 -55.39 43.11 -19.04
C LYS A 4 -54.13 43.81 -18.46
N GLY A 5 -53.46 44.68 -19.26
CA GLY A 5 -52.74 45.94 -18.91
C GLY A 5 -51.64 45.94 -17.82
N GLY A 6 -50.53 46.67 -17.89
CA GLY A 6 -50.02 47.69 -18.82
C GLY A 6 -48.97 48.55 -18.08
N ASN A 7 -48.02 49.11 -18.86
CA ASN A 7 -47.25 50.37 -18.62
C ASN A 7 -46.05 50.36 -17.63
N VAL A 8 -44.87 50.97 -17.89
CA VAL A 8 -44.47 51.98 -18.92
C VAL A 8 -42.95 52.29 -18.91
N LYS A 9 -42.35 52.43 -20.13
CA LYS A 9 -41.35 53.44 -20.64
C LYS A 9 -39.91 53.51 -20.07
N ASN A 10 -38.85 53.92 -20.80
CA ASN A 10 -38.66 54.63 -22.09
C ASN A 10 -37.20 54.47 -22.62
N LEU A 11 -37.04 54.48 -23.95
CA LEU A 11 -35.81 54.69 -24.76
C LEU A 11 -35.57 56.23 -24.97
N PRO A 12 -34.38 56.75 -25.38
CA PRO A 12 -33.89 56.61 -26.77
C PRO A 12 -32.35 56.66 -27.05
N LEU A 13 -32.04 56.33 -28.31
CA LEU A 13 -30.80 56.54 -29.08
C LEU A 13 -30.12 57.91 -28.89
N LEU A 14 -28.77 57.96 -28.98
CA LEU A 14 -28.06 58.99 -29.74
C LEU A 14 -26.66 58.54 -30.22
N GLN A 15 -26.23 59.17 -31.32
CA GLN A 15 -25.12 58.88 -32.24
C GLN A 15 -23.69 59.16 -31.72
N PHE A 16 -22.76 58.62 -32.51
CA PHE A 16 -21.30 58.67 -32.50
C PHE A 16 -20.63 60.06 -32.69
N VAL A 17 -19.35 60.09 -32.27
CA VAL A 17 -18.18 60.94 -32.63
C VAL A 17 -18.03 62.34 -32.00
N GLY A 18 -16.90 62.53 -31.30
CA GLY A 18 -16.13 63.77 -31.39
C GLY A 18 -15.37 64.22 -30.14
N GLY A 19 -14.03 64.17 -30.20
CA GLY A 19 -13.21 65.28 -29.71
C GLY A 19 -12.51 65.14 -28.36
N TRP A 20 -11.20 65.39 -28.40
CA TRP A 20 -10.19 65.35 -27.34
C TRP A 20 -10.28 66.47 -26.27
N LEU A 21 -9.68 66.15 -25.11
CA LEU A 21 -8.97 67.00 -24.11
C LEU A 21 -9.77 67.85 -23.08
N GLY A 22 -9.53 67.57 -21.79
CA GLY A 22 -9.58 68.59 -20.72
C GLY A 22 -9.82 68.15 -19.27
N LEU A 23 -8.76 67.72 -18.57
CA LEU A 23 -8.46 67.91 -17.14
C LEU A 23 -9.31 67.26 -16.00
N ALA A 24 -8.71 66.18 -15.47
CA ALA A 24 -8.55 65.73 -14.08
C ALA A 24 -9.35 66.36 -12.92
N TRP A 25 -10.06 65.49 -12.18
CA TRP A 25 -10.01 65.43 -10.71
C TRP A 25 -9.81 63.98 -10.27
N ALA A 26 -8.86 63.78 -9.36
CA ALA A 26 -8.43 62.50 -8.83
C ALA A 26 -9.43 61.94 -7.81
N ALA A 27 -9.68 60.63 -7.91
CA ALA A 27 -10.05 59.81 -6.76
C ALA A 27 -8.96 58.75 -6.61
N THR A 28 -8.08 58.95 -5.63
CA THR A 28 -7.19 57.93 -5.10
C THR A 28 -8.03 56.83 -4.46
N VAL A 29 -8.02 55.64 -5.07
CA VAL A 29 -8.29 54.38 -4.37
C VAL A 29 -6.92 53.75 -4.14
N GLU A 30 -6.48 53.73 -2.89
CA GLU A 30 -5.37 52.88 -2.46
C GLU A 30 -5.84 51.43 -2.57
N ILE A 31 -5.31 50.70 -3.56
CA ILE A 31 -5.45 49.24 -3.62
C ILE A 31 -4.34 48.67 -2.76
N HIS A 32 -4.71 48.24 -1.55
CA HIS A 32 -3.88 47.43 -0.66
C HIS A 32 -3.62 46.05 -1.29
N ALA A 33 -2.38 45.60 -1.11
CA ALA A 33 -1.84 44.23 -1.10
C ALA A 33 -2.54 43.12 -1.90
N ALA A 34 -1.73 42.41 -2.69
CA ALA A 34 -2.01 41.18 -3.41
C ALA A 34 -2.89 40.21 -2.61
N SER A 35 -4.12 40.00 -3.09
CA SER A 35 -4.88 38.79 -2.78
C SER A 35 -4.31 37.64 -3.60
N THR A 36 -3.72 36.67 -2.90
CA THR A 36 -3.40 35.35 -3.45
C THR A 36 -4.71 34.66 -3.82
N VAL A 37 -4.96 34.49 -5.12
CA VAL A 37 -5.99 33.55 -5.61
C VAL A 37 -5.31 32.18 -5.67
N GLN A 38 -5.57 31.36 -4.66
CA GLN A 38 -5.24 29.92 -4.67
C GLN A 38 -6.26 29.20 -5.55
N ALA A 39 -5.81 28.27 -6.38
CA ALA A 39 -6.70 27.33 -7.05
C ALA A 39 -7.25 26.36 -5.99
N ILE A 40 -8.53 26.55 -5.64
CA ILE A 40 -9.32 25.62 -4.84
C ILE A 40 -10.05 24.69 -5.83
N SER A 41 -9.54 23.48 -6.02
CA SER A 41 -10.44 22.34 -6.25
C SER A 41 -10.52 21.59 -4.93
N LEU A 42 -11.35 22.08 -4.02
CA LEU A 42 -11.78 21.28 -2.88
C LEU A 42 -12.77 20.27 -3.43
N ALA A 43 -12.53 18.99 -3.20
CA ALA A 43 -13.61 18.01 -3.23
C ALA A 43 -14.67 18.50 -2.23
N ASP A 44 -15.92 18.47 -2.63
CA ASP A 44 -17.03 18.80 -1.74
C ASP A 44 -17.04 17.77 -0.60
N SER A 45 -16.72 18.20 0.61
CA SER A 45 -16.66 17.33 1.80
C SER A 45 -18.04 16.77 2.21
N SER A 46 -19.12 17.17 1.53
CA SER A 46 -20.44 16.56 1.66
C SER A 46 -20.68 15.37 0.72
N LEU A 47 -19.77 15.12 -0.23
CA LEU A 47 -19.77 13.93 -1.07
C LEU A 47 -18.98 12.81 -0.37
N PRO A 48 -19.52 11.58 -0.30
CA PRO A 48 -18.77 10.45 0.23
C PRO A 48 -17.51 10.21 -0.61
N VAL A 49 -16.39 9.93 0.06
CA VAL A 49 -15.13 9.52 -0.59
C VAL A 49 -15.40 8.31 -1.47
N ALA A 50 -14.80 8.30 -2.67
CA ALA A 50 -14.95 7.18 -3.58
C ALA A 50 -14.41 5.89 -2.91
N ALA A 51 -15.17 4.81 -2.99
CA ALA A 51 -14.80 3.56 -2.33
C ALA A 51 -13.56 2.90 -2.97
N GLY A 52 -13.39 3.03 -4.29
CA GLY A 52 -12.26 2.51 -5.06
C GLY A 52 -11.01 3.39 -5.04
N GLY A 53 -9.90 2.79 -5.46
CA GLY A 53 -8.62 3.48 -5.64
C GLY A 53 -8.72 4.65 -6.61
N ASN A 54 -7.76 5.57 -6.58
CA ASN A 54 -7.79 6.76 -7.45
C ASN A 54 -7.26 6.52 -8.88
N SER A 55 -7.00 5.26 -9.25
CA SER A 55 -6.54 4.86 -10.58
C SER A 55 -6.88 3.38 -10.85
N ASP A 56 -6.57 2.91 -12.06
CA ASP A 56 -6.99 1.61 -12.56
C ASP A 56 -6.36 0.44 -11.79
N SER A 57 -7.18 -0.57 -11.51
CA SER A 57 -6.84 -1.85 -10.90
C SER A 57 -7.38 -3.01 -11.75
N SER A 58 -6.58 -4.04 -11.99
CA SER A 58 -6.90 -5.13 -12.93
C SER A 58 -6.20 -6.45 -12.58
N ASP A 59 -6.34 -7.45 -13.45
CA ASP A 59 -5.63 -8.75 -13.39
C ASP A 59 -5.78 -9.47 -12.05
N SER A 60 -7.03 -9.65 -11.63
CA SER A 60 -7.34 -10.27 -10.35
C SER A 60 -7.11 -11.79 -10.34
N VAL A 61 -6.42 -12.28 -9.31
CA VAL A 61 -6.23 -13.72 -9.07
C VAL A 61 -6.71 -14.08 -7.67
N ILE A 62 -7.74 -14.91 -7.58
CA ILE A 62 -8.29 -15.38 -6.31
C ILE A 62 -7.69 -16.74 -5.91
N SER A 63 -7.29 -16.85 -4.64
CA SER A 63 -6.86 -18.11 -4.03
C SER A 63 -7.98 -19.16 -3.99
N SER A 64 -7.61 -20.44 -3.95
CA SER A 64 -8.56 -21.56 -4.01
C SER A 64 -9.63 -21.55 -2.91
N ASP A 65 -9.29 -21.02 -1.72
CA ASP A 65 -10.19 -20.88 -0.57
C ASP A 65 -10.93 -19.52 -0.53
N GLY A 66 -10.62 -18.62 -1.46
CA GLY A 66 -11.23 -17.31 -1.61
C GLY A 66 -10.73 -16.27 -0.63
N ARG A 67 -9.74 -16.57 0.22
CA ARG A 67 -9.27 -15.61 1.23
C ARG A 67 -8.42 -14.51 0.62
N PHE A 68 -7.47 -14.84 -0.24
CA PHE A 68 -6.55 -13.89 -0.84
C PHE A 68 -6.95 -13.55 -2.27
N VAL A 69 -6.88 -12.26 -2.61
CA VAL A 69 -6.99 -11.76 -3.98
C VAL A 69 -5.74 -10.94 -4.30
N LEU A 70 -4.96 -11.39 -5.27
CA LEU A 70 -3.90 -10.61 -5.90
C LEU A 70 -4.49 -9.75 -7.00
N PHE A 71 -3.95 -8.56 -7.18
CA PHE A 71 -4.33 -7.68 -8.28
C PHE A 71 -3.23 -6.66 -8.58
N LEU A 72 -3.30 -6.09 -9.78
CA LEU A 72 -2.46 -4.98 -10.20
C LEU A 72 -3.19 -3.67 -9.94
N SER A 73 -2.46 -2.61 -9.60
CA SER A 73 -3.04 -1.27 -9.53
C SER A 73 -2.03 -0.17 -9.81
N SER A 74 -2.49 0.90 -10.46
CA SER A 74 -1.77 2.18 -10.56
C SER A 74 -2.20 3.20 -9.50
N ALA A 75 -3.14 2.82 -8.62
CA ALA A 75 -3.72 3.70 -7.62
C ALA A 75 -2.78 3.85 -6.43
N ASN A 76 -2.41 5.09 -6.10
CA ASN A 76 -1.46 5.39 -5.02
C ASN A 76 -2.12 5.65 -3.67
N ASN A 77 -3.40 5.28 -3.52
CA ASN A 77 -4.18 5.50 -2.32
C ASN A 77 -4.78 4.19 -1.76
N LEU A 78 -4.34 3.02 -2.23
CA LEU A 78 -4.79 1.72 -1.70
C LEU A 78 -4.10 1.34 -0.39
N VAL A 79 -2.89 1.88 -0.14
CA VAL A 79 -2.13 1.74 1.11
C VAL A 79 -1.32 3.01 1.37
N THR A 80 -0.87 3.22 2.61
CA THR A 80 -0.15 4.46 3.02
C THR A 80 1.30 4.52 2.55
N ASN A 81 1.88 3.38 2.20
CA ASN A 81 3.26 3.24 1.77
C ASN A 81 3.38 3.01 0.25
N ASP A 82 2.44 3.53 -0.51
CA ASP A 82 2.49 3.65 -1.96
C ASP A 82 2.64 5.14 -2.31
N ASP A 83 3.74 5.48 -2.97
CA ASP A 83 4.12 6.86 -3.28
C ASP A 83 4.16 7.15 -4.79
N ASN A 84 3.79 6.17 -5.64
CA ASN A 84 4.12 6.14 -7.05
C ASN A 84 2.90 5.84 -7.94
N GLY A 85 1.98 6.81 -8.09
CA GLY A 85 0.85 6.71 -9.03
C GLY A 85 1.20 6.76 -10.53
N LYS A 86 2.43 6.37 -10.92
CA LYS A 86 2.92 6.30 -12.30
C LYS A 86 3.16 4.87 -12.78
N PHE A 87 3.50 3.97 -11.88
CA PHE A 87 3.84 2.59 -12.20
C PHE A 87 2.74 1.66 -11.72
N VAL A 88 2.60 0.52 -12.38
CA VAL A 88 1.70 -0.53 -11.93
C VAL A 88 2.39 -1.31 -10.82
N ASP A 89 1.71 -1.48 -9.70
CA ASP A 89 2.16 -2.22 -8.54
C ASP A 89 1.31 -3.47 -8.29
N VAL A 90 1.88 -4.43 -7.56
CA VAL A 90 1.21 -5.67 -7.16
C VAL A 90 0.68 -5.51 -5.75
N PHE A 91 -0.59 -5.83 -5.55
CA PHE A 91 -1.27 -5.80 -4.26
C PHE A 91 -1.86 -7.16 -3.91
N LEU A 92 -1.97 -7.43 -2.61
CA LEU A 92 -2.71 -8.55 -2.06
C LEU A 92 -3.75 -8.06 -1.06
N ARG A 93 -5.02 -8.44 -1.28
CA ARG A 93 -6.12 -8.25 -0.35
C ARG A 93 -6.37 -9.52 0.45
N ASP A 94 -6.27 -9.41 1.78
CA ASP A 94 -6.76 -10.43 2.71
C ASP A 94 -8.25 -10.22 3.00
N ARG A 95 -9.04 -11.05 2.33
CA ARG A 95 -10.45 -11.40 2.54
C ARG A 95 -10.99 -11.19 3.94
N THR A 96 -10.34 -11.92 4.82
CA THR A 96 -10.82 -12.23 6.16
C THR A 96 -10.47 -11.09 7.12
N ASN A 97 -9.32 -10.47 6.91
CA ASN A 97 -8.82 -9.39 7.76
C ASN A 97 -9.16 -7.99 7.23
N GLY A 98 -9.64 -7.87 5.99
CA GLY A 98 -9.93 -6.58 5.35
C GLY A 98 -8.68 -5.73 5.11
N VAL A 99 -7.53 -6.37 4.91
CA VAL A 99 -6.23 -5.69 4.79
C VAL A 99 -5.72 -5.77 3.36
N THR A 100 -5.38 -4.63 2.76
CA THR A 100 -4.62 -4.55 1.51
C THR A 100 -3.14 -4.35 1.83
N THR A 101 -2.26 -5.07 1.13
CA THR A 101 -0.80 -4.98 1.27
C THR A 101 -0.16 -4.72 -0.09
N LEU A 102 0.71 -3.71 -0.17
CA LEU A 102 1.61 -3.52 -1.32
C LEU A 102 2.70 -4.60 -1.31
N VAL A 103 2.68 -5.46 -2.33
CA VAL A 103 3.60 -6.58 -2.49
C VAL A 103 4.91 -6.12 -3.13
N SER A 104 4.83 -5.30 -4.18
CA SER A 104 5.97 -4.72 -4.92
C SER A 104 6.61 -3.52 -4.20
N VAL A 105 6.67 -3.57 -2.88
CA VAL A 105 7.27 -2.51 -2.06
C VAL A 105 8.78 -2.44 -2.27
N ASN A 106 9.31 -1.22 -2.40
CA ASN A 106 10.75 -0.99 -2.53
C ASN A 106 11.52 -1.42 -1.29
N GLN A 107 12.85 -1.53 -1.42
CA GLN A 107 13.74 -2.03 -0.38
C GLN A 107 13.63 -1.23 0.94
N THR A 108 13.28 0.06 0.88
CA THR A 108 13.14 0.92 2.06
C THR A 108 11.80 0.76 2.78
N GLY A 109 10.81 0.11 2.16
CA GLY A 109 9.50 -0.15 2.76
C GLY A 109 8.53 1.03 2.73
N VAL A 110 8.91 2.16 2.12
CA VAL A 110 8.18 3.44 2.19
C VAL A 110 7.44 3.82 0.88
N GLY A 111 7.50 2.97 -0.14
CA GLY A 111 6.94 3.24 -1.47
C GLY A 111 6.92 1.99 -2.35
N GLY A 112 6.27 2.08 -3.52
CA GLY A 112 6.33 1.06 -4.55
C GLY A 112 7.67 1.02 -5.30
N GLY A 113 7.77 0.08 -6.24
CA GLY A 113 8.93 -0.05 -7.11
C GLY A 113 9.08 1.13 -8.07
N ASN A 114 10.31 1.42 -8.52
CA ASN A 114 10.56 2.47 -9.50
C ASN A 114 10.34 2.03 -10.97
N GLY A 115 9.56 0.98 -11.17
CA GLY A 115 9.22 0.36 -12.46
C GLY A 115 7.97 -0.51 -12.30
N ASN A 116 7.37 -0.92 -13.42
CA ASN A 116 6.14 -1.71 -13.38
C ASN A 116 6.39 -3.10 -12.78
N SER A 117 5.45 -3.55 -11.96
CA SER A 117 5.40 -4.91 -11.41
C SER A 117 4.12 -5.60 -11.88
N VAL A 118 4.25 -6.79 -12.47
CA VAL A 118 3.16 -7.48 -13.17
C VAL A 118 3.21 -9.01 -12.97
N SER A 119 2.20 -9.71 -13.50
CA SER A 119 2.09 -11.18 -13.51
C SER A 119 2.28 -11.86 -12.13
N PRO A 120 1.48 -11.49 -11.11
CA PRO A 120 1.66 -12.02 -9.77
C PRO A 120 1.05 -13.42 -9.63
N ALA A 121 1.66 -14.26 -8.80
CA ALA A 121 1.13 -15.55 -8.36
C ALA A 121 1.41 -15.78 -6.86
N ALA A 122 0.54 -16.50 -6.16
CA ALA A 122 0.67 -16.75 -4.72
C ALA A 122 0.65 -18.24 -4.34
N SER A 123 1.31 -18.56 -3.23
CA SER A 123 1.09 -19.82 -2.50
C SER A 123 -0.35 -19.89 -1.97
N THR A 124 -0.86 -21.10 -1.68
CA THR A 124 -2.25 -21.29 -1.24
C THR A 124 -2.58 -20.55 0.06
N ASP A 125 -1.61 -20.41 0.95
CA ASP A 125 -1.76 -19.67 2.21
C ASP A 125 -1.56 -18.15 2.06
N GLY A 126 -1.35 -17.65 0.84
CA GLY A 126 -1.11 -16.25 0.53
C GLY A 126 0.20 -15.71 1.11
N ARG A 127 1.07 -16.55 1.68
CA ARG A 127 2.29 -16.09 2.34
C ARG A 127 3.35 -15.64 1.34
N TYR A 128 3.57 -16.43 0.30
CA TYR A 128 4.59 -16.15 -0.71
C TYR A 128 3.92 -15.67 -1.97
N VAL A 129 4.30 -14.47 -2.42
CA VAL A 129 3.85 -13.90 -3.69
C VAL A 129 5.06 -13.75 -4.60
N VAL A 130 5.01 -14.36 -5.78
CA VAL A 130 5.98 -14.13 -6.85
C VAL A 130 5.41 -13.17 -7.86
N PHE A 131 6.27 -12.35 -8.45
CA PHE A 131 5.89 -11.37 -9.47
C PHE A 131 7.11 -11.00 -10.29
N GLU A 132 6.85 -10.48 -11.48
CA GLU A 132 7.86 -9.87 -12.35
C GLU A 132 7.92 -8.37 -12.09
N SER A 133 9.11 -7.76 -12.13
CA SER A 133 9.25 -6.31 -11.98
C SER A 133 10.41 -5.72 -12.77
N GLU A 134 10.17 -4.56 -13.38
CA GLU A 134 11.20 -3.68 -13.98
C GLU A 134 11.92 -2.80 -12.95
N ALA A 135 11.53 -2.88 -11.67
CA ALA A 135 11.99 -1.99 -10.62
C ALA A 135 13.36 -2.40 -10.03
N SER A 136 14.38 -1.62 -10.38
CA SER A 136 15.76 -1.72 -9.85
C SER A 136 15.93 -1.49 -8.33
N ASN A 137 14.87 -1.07 -7.62
CA ASN A 137 14.94 -0.65 -6.21
C ASN A 137 14.19 -1.57 -5.24
N LEU A 138 13.75 -2.76 -5.67
CA LEU A 138 13.09 -3.72 -4.77
C LEU A 138 14.10 -4.43 -3.85
N VAL A 139 15.29 -4.74 -4.37
CA VAL A 139 16.38 -5.42 -3.64
C VAL A 139 17.74 -4.96 -4.18
N ALA A 140 18.75 -4.91 -3.32
CA ALA A 140 20.07 -4.38 -3.69
C ALA A 140 20.89 -5.24 -4.67
N ASN A 141 20.54 -6.53 -4.84
CA ASN A 141 21.26 -7.45 -5.73
C ASN A 141 20.65 -7.54 -7.13
N ASP A 142 19.58 -6.80 -7.40
CA ASP A 142 19.11 -6.52 -8.76
C ASP A 142 19.91 -5.35 -9.35
N THR A 143 20.60 -5.59 -10.46
CA THR A 143 21.60 -4.66 -11.03
C THR A 143 21.64 -4.64 -12.55
N ASN A 144 20.81 -5.43 -13.23
CA ASN A 144 20.89 -5.62 -14.69
C ASN A 144 20.04 -4.58 -15.45
N GLY A 145 19.14 -3.87 -14.77
CA GLY A 145 18.29 -2.83 -15.36
C GLY A 145 17.23 -3.38 -16.33
N VAL A 146 16.85 -4.64 -16.21
CA VAL A 146 15.78 -5.29 -16.98
C VAL A 146 14.79 -5.96 -16.03
N SER A 147 13.68 -6.46 -16.58
CA SER A 147 12.66 -7.13 -15.78
C SER A 147 13.19 -8.41 -15.14
N ASP A 148 12.87 -8.64 -13.87
CA ASP A 148 13.31 -9.79 -13.10
C ASP A 148 12.19 -10.39 -12.26
N VAL A 149 12.39 -11.63 -11.78
CA VAL A 149 11.41 -12.33 -10.95
C VAL A 149 11.76 -12.18 -9.48
N PHE A 150 10.79 -11.75 -8.70
CA PHE A 150 10.90 -11.53 -7.26
C PHE A 150 9.92 -12.43 -6.49
N MET A 151 10.22 -12.67 -5.22
CA MET A 151 9.31 -13.26 -4.26
C MET A 151 9.23 -12.38 -3.02
N ARG A 152 8.01 -12.04 -2.60
CA ARG A 152 7.69 -11.40 -1.33
C ARG A 152 7.18 -12.45 -0.34
N ASP A 153 7.83 -12.56 0.82
CA ASP A 153 7.29 -13.25 1.99
C ASP A 153 6.50 -12.25 2.84
N LEU A 154 5.17 -12.35 2.81
CA LEU A 154 4.26 -11.45 3.51
C LEU A 154 4.25 -11.67 5.03
N GLN A 155 4.74 -12.82 5.52
CA GLN A 155 4.88 -13.04 6.96
C GLN A 155 6.07 -12.27 7.54
N THR A 156 7.18 -12.22 6.80
CA THR A 156 8.43 -11.58 7.25
C THR A 156 8.63 -10.18 6.68
N GLY A 157 7.83 -9.77 5.69
CA GLY A 157 7.96 -8.49 5.02
C GLY A 157 9.26 -8.37 4.21
N THR A 158 9.76 -9.48 3.66
CA THR A 158 11.03 -9.53 2.93
C THR A 158 10.80 -9.82 1.44
N THR A 159 11.46 -9.04 0.57
CA THR A 159 11.52 -9.29 -0.88
C THR A 159 12.85 -9.95 -1.23
N THR A 160 12.82 -10.94 -2.12
CA THR A 160 14.01 -11.66 -2.60
C THR A 160 14.00 -11.80 -4.11
N LEU A 161 15.16 -11.65 -4.75
CA LEU A 161 15.34 -11.92 -6.17
C LEU A 161 15.37 -13.44 -6.42
N VAL A 162 14.44 -13.94 -7.23
CA VAL A 162 14.32 -15.36 -7.58
C VAL A 162 15.18 -15.71 -8.78
N SER A 163 15.28 -14.82 -9.77
CA SER A 163 16.10 -14.95 -10.98
C SER A 163 17.60 -14.80 -10.71
N VAL A 164 18.13 -15.66 -9.84
CA VAL A 164 19.54 -15.68 -9.44
C VAL A 164 20.23 -16.98 -9.85
N ASN A 165 21.53 -16.88 -10.07
CA ASN A 165 22.40 -18.05 -10.25
C ASN A 165 22.71 -18.76 -8.92
N SER A 166 23.48 -19.84 -8.98
CA SER A 166 23.88 -20.63 -7.79
C SER A 166 24.70 -19.86 -6.75
N ALA A 167 25.31 -18.73 -7.12
CA ALA A 167 26.02 -17.83 -6.20
C ALA A 167 25.12 -16.72 -5.61
N GLY A 168 23.83 -16.70 -5.96
CA GLY A 168 22.88 -15.66 -5.52
C GLY A 168 23.02 -14.33 -6.26
N THR A 169 23.77 -14.29 -7.37
CA THR A 169 23.87 -13.10 -8.24
C THR A 169 22.73 -13.11 -9.24
N GLY A 170 22.14 -11.94 -9.52
CA GLY A 170 21.07 -11.79 -10.51
C GLY A 170 21.45 -12.21 -11.93
N GLY A 171 20.43 -12.57 -12.71
CA GLY A 171 20.55 -12.86 -14.13
C GLY A 171 21.10 -11.67 -14.93
N ASN A 172 21.74 -11.93 -16.06
CA ASN A 172 22.24 -10.89 -16.98
C ASN A 172 21.27 -10.57 -18.13
N GLY A 173 20.01 -10.99 -18.02
CA GLY A 173 18.96 -10.81 -19.02
C GLY A 173 17.59 -10.89 -18.33
N ALA A 174 16.54 -10.49 -19.07
CA ALA A 174 15.21 -10.38 -18.50
C ALA A 174 14.65 -11.75 -18.06
N SER A 175 13.93 -11.77 -16.95
CA SER A 175 13.23 -12.94 -16.42
C SER A 175 11.76 -12.62 -16.19
N THR A 176 10.85 -13.45 -16.70
CA THR A 176 9.43 -13.13 -16.84
C THR A 176 8.52 -14.33 -16.52
N SER A 177 7.21 -14.07 -16.46
CA SER A 177 6.14 -15.09 -16.37
C SER A 177 6.33 -16.09 -15.22
N PRO A 178 6.44 -15.63 -13.96
CA PRO A 178 6.67 -16.51 -12.83
C PRO A 178 5.42 -17.29 -12.41
N LEU A 179 5.64 -18.51 -11.93
CA LEU A 179 4.63 -19.37 -11.29
C LEU A 179 5.20 -19.92 -10.00
N ILE A 180 4.38 -20.07 -8.96
CA ILE A 180 4.80 -20.65 -7.67
C ILE A 180 3.98 -21.90 -7.34
N SER A 181 4.62 -22.89 -6.73
CA SER A 181 3.91 -24.06 -6.19
C SER A 181 3.02 -23.68 -5.00
N PRO A 182 1.90 -24.40 -4.76
CA PRO A 182 0.98 -24.14 -3.64
C PRO A 182 1.63 -24.06 -2.26
N ASP A 183 2.69 -24.82 -2.03
CA ASP A 183 3.47 -24.84 -0.78
C ASP A 183 4.54 -23.71 -0.68
N GLY A 184 4.69 -22.90 -1.73
CA GLY A 184 5.64 -21.81 -1.82
C GLY A 184 7.09 -22.23 -2.06
N ARG A 185 7.36 -23.50 -2.41
CA ARG A 185 8.73 -24.02 -2.53
C ARG A 185 9.37 -23.83 -3.89
N TYR A 186 8.63 -24.08 -4.97
CA TYR A 186 9.16 -24.08 -6.33
C TYR A 186 8.65 -22.88 -7.10
N VAL A 187 9.54 -22.20 -7.83
CA VAL A 187 9.16 -21.11 -8.74
C VAL A 187 9.62 -21.45 -10.15
N ALA A 188 8.69 -21.63 -11.10
CA ALA A 188 9.02 -21.68 -12.53
C ALA A 188 9.02 -20.27 -13.09
N PHE A 189 9.92 -20.00 -14.04
CA PHE A 189 9.96 -18.73 -14.74
C PHE A 189 10.68 -18.87 -16.09
N VAL A 190 10.44 -17.91 -16.97
CA VAL A 190 11.16 -17.74 -18.23
C VAL A 190 12.35 -16.83 -17.98
N SER A 191 13.50 -17.09 -18.61
CA SER A 191 14.61 -16.14 -18.58
C SER A 191 15.44 -16.15 -19.86
N ALA A 192 15.87 -14.96 -20.30
CA ALA A 192 16.86 -14.76 -21.36
C ALA A 192 18.31 -14.73 -20.81
N ALA A 193 18.50 -14.91 -19.50
CA ALA A 193 19.78 -14.79 -18.84
C ALA A 193 20.64 -16.07 -18.98
N GLY A 194 21.66 -16.01 -19.84
CA GLY A 194 22.61 -17.11 -20.04
C GLY A 194 23.58 -17.38 -18.89
N ASN A 195 23.43 -16.71 -17.74
CA ASN A 195 24.31 -16.85 -16.57
C ASN A 195 23.62 -17.44 -15.33
N LEU A 196 22.34 -17.83 -15.41
CA LEU A 196 21.63 -18.46 -14.29
C LEU A 196 22.19 -19.86 -14.00
N VAL A 197 22.52 -20.60 -15.05
CA VAL A 197 23.20 -21.91 -14.99
C VAL A 197 24.26 -22.01 -16.08
N ALA A 198 25.30 -22.82 -15.87
CA ALA A 198 26.42 -22.91 -16.79
C ALA A 198 26.12 -23.66 -18.11
N ASN A 199 25.05 -24.46 -18.15
CA ASN A 199 24.67 -25.25 -19.31
C ASN A 199 23.64 -24.55 -20.21
N ASP A 200 23.23 -23.31 -19.90
CA ASP A 200 22.49 -22.49 -20.83
C ASP A 200 23.45 -21.81 -21.82
N THR A 201 23.27 -22.06 -23.12
CA THR A 201 24.24 -21.72 -24.17
C THR A 201 23.63 -21.16 -25.46
N ASN A 202 22.30 -21.02 -25.53
CA ASN A 202 21.59 -20.72 -26.78
C ASN A 202 21.31 -19.22 -26.99
N ASN A 203 21.47 -18.38 -25.97
CA ASN A 203 21.09 -16.95 -25.95
C ASN A 203 19.62 -16.70 -26.33
N ALA A 204 18.71 -17.57 -25.90
CA ALA A 204 17.27 -17.45 -26.08
C ALA A 204 16.56 -17.48 -24.72
N ASN A 205 15.24 -17.25 -24.73
CA ASN A 205 14.41 -17.50 -23.56
C ASN A 205 14.42 -19.01 -23.26
N ASP A 206 14.61 -19.35 -21.99
CA ASP A 206 14.56 -20.72 -21.50
C ASP A 206 13.73 -20.82 -20.22
N ILE A 207 13.28 -22.04 -19.91
CA ILE A 207 12.45 -22.31 -18.74
C ILE A 207 13.35 -22.74 -17.58
N PHE A 208 13.17 -22.12 -16.43
CA PHE A 208 13.90 -22.42 -15.21
C PHE A 208 12.95 -22.76 -14.07
N VAL A 209 13.41 -23.58 -13.13
CA VAL A 209 12.77 -23.79 -11.82
C VAL A 209 13.76 -23.48 -10.71
N ARG A 210 13.37 -22.58 -9.81
CA ARG A 210 14.06 -22.32 -8.54
C ARG A 210 13.42 -23.13 -7.44
N ASP A 211 14.22 -23.96 -6.76
CA ASP A 211 13.86 -24.54 -5.46
C ASP A 211 14.31 -23.59 -4.36
N LEU A 212 13.35 -22.92 -3.72
CA LEU A 212 13.60 -21.92 -2.68
C LEU A 212 14.11 -22.54 -1.38
N GLN A 213 13.79 -23.82 -1.13
CA GLN A 213 14.28 -24.55 0.04
C GLN A 213 15.75 -24.95 -0.12
N ASN A 214 16.12 -25.45 -1.30
CA ASN A 214 17.49 -25.90 -1.58
C ASN A 214 18.40 -24.81 -2.17
N ASN A 215 17.83 -23.64 -2.52
CA ASN A 215 18.55 -22.54 -3.18
C ASN A 215 19.22 -22.95 -4.49
N THR A 216 18.53 -23.76 -5.30
CA THR A 216 19.04 -24.27 -6.57
C THR A 216 18.17 -23.80 -7.74
N THR A 217 18.80 -23.31 -8.79
CA THR A 217 18.16 -22.98 -10.08
C THR A 217 18.45 -24.10 -11.08
N THR A 218 17.41 -24.67 -11.69
CA THR A 218 17.51 -25.77 -12.64
C THR A 218 16.94 -25.33 -14.00
N LEU A 219 17.72 -25.51 -15.07
CA LEU A 219 17.23 -25.34 -16.44
C LEU A 219 16.36 -26.53 -16.85
N VAL A 220 15.12 -26.22 -17.25
CA VAL A 220 14.08 -27.19 -17.65
C VAL A 220 14.15 -27.48 -19.16
N SER A 221 14.33 -26.47 -20.01
CA SER A 221 14.35 -26.61 -21.48
C SER A 221 15.71 -27.09 -22.01
N VAL A 222 16.17 -28.27 -21.59
CA VAL A 222 17.46 -28.86 -22.01
C VAL A 222 17.37 -29.67 -23.30
N SER A 223 18.52 -29.83 -23.96
CA SER A 223 18.73 -30.82 -25.02
C SER A 223 18.43 -32.24 -24.54
N MET A 224 18.21 -33.16 -25.48
CA MET A 224 17.83 -34.56 -25.19
C MET A 224 18.80 -35.30 -24.26
N ASP A 225 20.09 -34.98 -24.29
CA ASP A 225 21.12 -35.54 -23.41
C ASP A 225 21.25 -34.81 -22.06
N GLY A 226 20.49 -33.73 -21.86
CA GLY A 226 20.52 -32.87 -20.69
C GLY A 226 21.77 -32.00 -20.56
N ALA A 227 22.65 -32.00 -21.55
CA ALA A 227 23.98 -31.39 -21.45
C ALA A 227 23.96 -29.87 -21.65
N THR A 228 23.05 -29.34 -22.47
CA THR A 228 22.93 -27.91 -22.77
C THR A 228 21.46 -27.47 -22.79
N SER A 229 21.17 -26.17 -22.93
CA SER A 229 19.84 -25.71 -23.35
C SER A 229 19.45 -26.26 -24.73
N GLY A 230 18.14 -26.25 -25.00
CA GLY A 230 17.59 -26.51 -26.32
C GLY A 230 18.13 -25.52 -27.35
N ASN A 231 18.11 -25.89 -28.63
CA ASN A 231 18.63 -25.05 -29.72
C ASN A 231 17.66 -23.96 -30.20
N GLY A 232 16.64 -23.61 -29.41
CA GLY A 232 15.63 -22.60 -29.69
C GLY A 232 14.91 -22.18 -28.41
N GLY A 233 14.25 -21.01 -28.45
CA GLY A 233 13.61 -20.42 -27.28
C GLY A 233 12.40 -21.21 -26.78
N SER A 234 12.15 -21.10 -25.48
CA SER A 234 11.07 -21.74 -24.74
C SER A 234 10.35 -20.74 -23.84
N ASP A 235 9.02 -20.78 -23.82
CA ASP A 235 8.14 -19.81 -23.14
C ASP A 235 6.88 -20.52 -22.56
N TRP A 236 6.04 -19.80 -21.82
CA TRP A 236 4.78 -20.26 -21.19
C TRP A 236 4.90 -21.58 -20.41
N PRO A 237 5.65 -21.59 -19.29
CA PRO A 237 5.67 -22.75 -18.42
C PRO A 237 4.33 -22.91 -17.69
N THR A 238 3.96 -24.15 -17.37
CA THR A 238 3.01 -24.52 -16.30
C THR A 238 3.61 -25.64 -15.46
N MET A 239 3.26 -25.71 -14.18
CA MET A 239 3.91 -26.61 -13.21
C MET A 239 2.89 -27.38 -12.37
N THR A 240 3.17 -28.64 -12.06
CA THR A 240 2.40 -29.38 -11.06
C THR A 240 2.63 -28.85 -9.64
N PRO A 241 1.67 -29.00 -8.71
CA PRO A 241 1.79 -28.53 -7.33
C PRO A 241 3.03 -29.01 -6.57
N ASP A 242 3.56 -30.19 -6.90
CA ASP A 242 4.74 -30.80 -6.28
C ASP A 242 6.07 -30.36 -6.94
N GLY A 243 6.01 -29.49 -7.95
CA GLY A 243 7.16 -29.04 -8.73
C GLY A 243 7.79 -30.08 -9.63
N ARG A 244 7.13 -31.24 -9.83
CA ARG A 244 7.71 -32.35 -10.59
C ARG A 244 7.63 -32.15 -12.09
N TRP A 245 6.43 -31.89 -12.62
CA TRP A 245 6.22 -31.74 -14.05
C TRP A 245 6.17 -30.26 -14.42
N VAL A 246 6.92 -29.90 -15.45
CA VAL A 246 6.85 -28.57 -16.08
C VAL A 246 6.49 -28.75 -17.55
N ALA A 247 5.32 -28.29 -17.97
CA ALA A 247 4.91 -28.24 -19.37
C ALA A 247 5.20 -26.84 -19.94
N PHE A 248 5.65 -26.74 -21.19
CA PHE A 248 6.07 -25.48 -21.79
C PHE A 248 6.04 -25.53 -23.31
N VAL A 249 6.02 -24.36 -23.94
CA VAL A 249 6.18 -24.19 -25.39
C VAL A 249 7.67 -24.11 -25.72
N SER A 250 8.14 -24.79 -26.76
CA SER A 250 9.52 -24.62 -27.25
C SER A 250 9.62 -24.68 -28.77
N LYS A 251 10.47 -23.83 -29.33
CA LYS A 251 10.88 -23.82 -30.75
C LYS A 251 12.10 -24.70 -31.01
N ALA A 252 12.65 -25.31 -29.97
CA ALA A 252 13.83 -26.17 -30.08
C ALA A 252 13.49 -27.52 -30.73
N THR A 253 14.42 -28.02 -31.53
CA THR A 253 14.32 -29.27 -32.31
C THR A 253 15.17 -30.40 -31.74
N ASN A 254 15.83 -30.17 -30.61
CA ASN A 254 16.76 -31.12 -29.99
C ASN A 254 16.41 -31.49 -28.53
N LEU A 255 15.20 -31.17 -28.04
CA LEU A 255 14.74 -31.55 -26.69
C LEU A 255 14.48 -33.06 -26.58
N VAL A 256 14.07 -33.67 -27.69
CA VAL A 256 13.69 -35.08 -27.81
C VAL A 256 13.98 -35.56 -29.24
N ALA A 257 14.21 -36.85 -29.42
CA ALA A 257 14.49 -37.41 -30.74
C ALA A 257 13.26 -37.29 -31.65
N GLY A 258 13.49 -36.86 -32.89
CA GLY A 258 12.44 -36.70 -33.89
C GLY A 258 11.68 -35.38 -33.83
N ALA A 259 11.94 -34.53 -32.83
CA ALA A 259 11.42 -33.17 -32.81
C ALA A 259 11.94 -32.38 -34.01
N SER A 260 11.03 -31.88 -34.84
CA SER A 260 11.39 -31.13 -36.06
C SER A 260 10.60 -29.82 -36.21
N ASN A 261 9.72 -29.51 -35.26
CA ASN A 261 8.86 -28.34 -35.31
C ASN A 261 9.58 -27.14 -34.69
N ASN A 262 9.96 -26.17 -35.53
CA ASN A 262 10.61 -24.94 -35.10
C ASN A 262 9.64 -23.74 -35.00
N LEU A 263 8.34 -23.96 -35.21
CA LEU A 263 7.32 -22.91 -35.03
C LEU A 263 6.95 -22.72 -33.56
N GLY A 264 7.08 -23.77 -32.75
CA GLY A 264 6.63 -23.85 -31.36
C GLY A 264 5.78 -25.10 -31.15
N ASP A 265 6.14 -25.92 -30.18
CA ASP A 265 5.35 -27.08 -29.78
C ASP A 265 5.42 -27.32 -28.28
N ILE A 266 4.52 -28.15 -27.76
CA ILE A 266 4.43 -28.43 -26.33
C ILE A 266 5.37 -29.58 -25.94
N TYR A 267 6.10 -29.36 -24.85
CA TYR A 267 6.94 -30.34 -24.19
C TYR A 267 6.60 -30.39 -22.70
N ALA A 268 6.82 -31.52 -22.06
CA ALA A 268 6.70 -31.67 -20.61
C ALA A 268 7.94 -32.35 -20.06
N ARG A 269 8.56 -31.76 -19.04
CA ARG A 269 9.73 -32.35 -18.37
C ARG A 269 9.39 -32.80 -16.97
N ASP A 270 9.77 -34.03 -16.66
CA ASP A 270 9.76 -34.58 -15.30
C ASP A 270 11.09 -34.29 -14.63
N LEU A 271 11.10 -33.38 -13.66
CA LEU A 271 12.30 -32.96 -12.94
C LEU A 271 12.83 -34.03 -11.97
N VAL A 272 12.02 -35.04 -11.64
CA VAL A 272 12.46 -36.16 -10.79
C VAL A 272 13.26 -37.18 -11.61
N SER A 273 12.77 -37.56 -12.79
CA SER A 273 13.45 -38.52 -13.66
C SER A 273 14.43 -37.89 -14.65
N GLY A 274 14.34 -36.58 -14.87
CA GLY A 274 15.15 -35.82 -15.82
C GLY A 274 14.73 -35.99 -17.29
N THR A 275 13.58 -36.63 -17.57
CA THR A 275 13.13 -36.94 -18.93
C THR A 275 12.18 -35.90 -19.50
N THR A 276 12.28 -35.62 -20.80
CA THR A 276 11.38 -34.73 -21.55
C THR A 276 10.47 -35.54 -22.49
N ILE A 277 9.18 -35.21 -22.51
CA ILE A 277 8.15 -35.79 -23.38
C ILE A 277 7.74 -34.77 -24.45
N TRP A 278 7.64 -35.21 -25.70
CA TRP A 278 7.02 -34.44 -26.78
C TRP A 278 5.49 -34.55 -26.72
N VAL A 279 4.86 -33.61 -26.04
CA VAL A 279 3.39 -33.58 -25.87
C VAL A 279 2.68 -33.43 -27.22
N GLY A 280 3.25 -32.62 -28.11
CA GLY A 280 2.75 -32.38 -29.47
C GLY A 280 2.95 -33.52 -30.49
N THR A 281 3.53 -34.66 -30.11
CA THR A 281 3.99 -35.70 -31.08
C THR A 281 2.91 -36.22 -32.03
N ASN A 282 1.63 -36.18 -31.63
CA ASN A 282 0.50 -36.70 -32.44
C ASN A 282 -0.26 -35.62 -33.20
N VAL A 283 0.05 -34.33 -32.99
CA VAL A 283 -0.74 -33.19 -33.50
C VAL A 283 -0.81 -33.21 -35.03
N ALA A 284 0.31 -33.46 -35.70
CA ALA A 284 0.37 -33.54 -37.17
C ALA A 284 -0.52 -34.65 -37.74
N ALA A 285 -0.54 -35.83 -37.09
CA ALA A 285 -1.38 -36.95 -37.52
C ALA A 285 -2.87 -36.64 -37.32
N ILE A 286 -3.22 -36.05 -36.16
CA ILE A 286 -4.60 -35.65 -35.85
C ILE A 286 -5.08 -34.60 -36.84
N MET A 287 -4.30 -33.53 -37.07
CA MET A 287 -4.69 -32.46 -37.98
C MET A 287 -4.80 -32.94 -39.43
N SER A 288 -3.91 -33.83 -39.87
CA SER A 288 -4.04 -34.48 -41.19
C SER A 288 -5.35 -35.26 -41.32
N GLY A 289 -5.83 -35.89 -40.25
CA GLY A 289 -7.13 -36.56 -40.22
C GLY A 289 -8.32 -35.60 -40.30
N VAL A 290 -8.15 -34.35 -39.86
CA VAL A 290 -9.19 -33.31 -39.87
C VAL A 290 -9.26 -32.58 -41.21
N ASN A 291 -8.13 -32.15 -41.79
CA ASN A 291 -8.13 -31.25 -42.96
C ASN A 291 -7.06 -31.59 -44.03
N SER A 292 -6.43 -32.77 -43.98
CA SER A 292 -5.37 -33.20 -44.92
C SER A 292 -4.09 -32.34 -44.93
N GLN A 293 -3.89 -31.45 -43.94
CA GLN A 293 -2.64 -30.71 -43.77
C GLN A 293 -1.60 -31.57 -43.03
N SER A 294 -0.34 -31.54 -43.49
CA SER A 294 0.76 -32.36 -42.95
C SER A 294 2.10 -31.61 -42.95
N HIS A 295 2.22 -30.52 -42.20
CA HIS A 295 3.44 -29.70 -42.05
C HIS A 295 3.47 -29.12 -40.62
N PRO A 296 4.60 -28.60 -40.08
CA PRO A 296 4.70 -28.20 -38.67
C PRO A 296 3.53 -27.31 -38.23
N ILE A 297 2.91 -27.66 -37.09
CA ILE A 297 1.71 -27.05 -36.53
C ILE A 297 2.13 -26.36 -35.25
N ASN A 298 1.79 -25.08 -35.09
CA ASN A 298 2.14 -24.36 -33.88
C ASN A 298 1.24 -24.82 -32.72
N SER A 299 1.80 -25.10 -31.55
CA SER A 299 1.02 -25.41 -30.34
C SER A 299 1.36 -24.45 -29.20
N TYR A 300 0.36 -24.08 -28.40
CA TYR A 300 0.45 -23.03 -27.38
C TYR A 300 -0.59 -23.22 -26.26
N ASN A 301 -0.52 -22.39 -25.21
CA ASN A 301 -1.32 -22.44 -23.98
C ASN A 301 -1.37 -23.84 -23.31
N PRO A 302 -0.22 -24.42 -22.93
CA PRO A 302 -0.21 -25.69 -22.22
C PRO A 302 -0.73 -25.52 -20.79
N VAL A 303 -1.62 -26.39 -20.35
CA VAL A 303 -2.06 -26.51 -18.95
C VAL A 303 -1.80 -27.95 -18.50
N VAL A 304 -0.93 -28.12 -17.50
CA VAL A 304 -0.66 -29.42 -16.86
C VAL A 304 -1.66 -29.67 -15.72
N SER A 305 -2.21 -30.88 -15.62
CA SER A 305 -3.10 -31.25 -14.52
C SER A 305 -2.32 -31.43 -13.23
N ASP A 306 -2.89 -31.07 -12.07
CA ASP A 306 -2.23 -31.18 -10.76
C ASP A 306 -1.67 -32.57 -10.46
N ASN A 307 -2.37 -33.61 -10.91
CA ASN A 307 -1.94 -35.00 -10.75
C ASN A 307 -0.78 -35.41 -11.68
N GLY A 308 -0.31 -34.52 -12.57
CA GLY A 308 0.81 -34.73 -13.50
C GLY A 308 0.54 -35.75 -14.60
N ASN A 309 -0.73 -36.04 -14.90
CA ASN A 309 -1.10 -37.08 -15.87
C ASN A 309 -1.47 -36.54 -17.24
N TYR A 310 -1.90 -35.28 -17.32
CA TYR A 310 -2.45 -34.71 -18.55
C TYR A 310 -1.88 -33.32 -18.84
N VAL A 311 -1.79 -33.00 -20.13
CA VAL A 311 -1.54 -31.65 -20.62
C VAL A 311 -2.62 -31.29 -21.63
N ALA A 312 -3.42 -30.26 -21.33
CA ALA A 312 -4.34 -29.65 -22.28
C ALA A 312 -3.64 -28.51 -23.03
N PHE A 313 -3.93 -28.33 -24.32
CA PHE A 313 -3.28 -27.27 -25.12
C PHE A 313 -4.06 -26.99 -26.42
N LYS A 314 -3.71 -25.87 -27.07
CA LYS A 314 -4.21 -25.52 -28.40
C LYS A 314 -3.17 -25.78 -29.50
N SER A 315 -3.66 -26.01 -30.72
CA SER A 315 -2.80 -26.08 -31.92
C SER A 315 -3.41 -25.33 -33.10
N VAL A 316 -2.59 -24.52 -33.80
CA VAL A 316 -2.98 -23.72 -34.99
C VAL A 316 -2.39 -24.30 -36.27
N GLY A 317 -3.28 -24.65 -37.20
CA GLY A 317 -3.00 -24.85 -38.62
C GLY A 317 -4.14 -24.28 -39.48
N ALA A 318 -4.58 -24.98 -40.53
CA ALA A 318 -5.78 -24.64 -41.28
C ALA A 318 -7.09 -24.90 -40.50
N ALA A 319 -6.99 -25.59 -39.35
CA ALA A 319 -8.01 -25.69 -38.32
C ALA A 319 -7.37 -25.37 -36.96
N LEU A 320 -8.19 -24.95 -36.00
CA LEU A 320 -7.79 -24.67 -34.62
C LEU A 320 -8.27 -25.83 -33.74
N LEU A 321 -7.35 -26.50 -33.05
CA LEU A 321 -7.65 -27.67 -32.21
C LEU A 321 -7.50 -27.36 -30.72
N VAL A 322 -8.33 -28.02 -29.90
CA VAL A 322 -8.08 -28.24 -28.47
C VAL A 322 -7.78 -29.71 -28.27
N LEU A 323 -6.70 -30.02 -27.56
CA LEU A 323 -6.19 -31.36 -27.37
C LEU A 323 -5.89 -31.62 -25.90
N ARG A 324 -5.99 -32.88 -25.48
CA ARG A 324 -5.50 -33.34 -24.18
C ARG A 324 -4.56 -34.51 -24.37
N HIS A 325 -3.31 -34.38 -23.96
CA HIS A 325 -2.32 -35.45 -24.02
C HIS A 325 -2.16 -36.13 -22.67
N ASN A 326 -2.09 -37.46 -22.66
CA ASN A 326 -1.83 -38.26 -21.47
C ASN A 326 -0.32 -38.57 -21.37
N LEU A 327 0.33 -38.02 -20.35
CA LEU A 327 1.78 -38.13 -20.12
C LEU A 327 2.23 -39.56 -19.78
N GLN A 328 1.33 -40.43 -19.32
CA GLN A 328 1.67 -41.82 -18.98
C GLN A 328 1.58 -42.77 -20.17
N THR A 329 0.58 -42.57 -21.04
CA THR A 329 0.26 -43.50 -22.14
C THR A 329 0.70 -42.98 -23.51
N GLY A 330 0.96 -41.68 -23.64
CA GLY A 330 1.22 -41.01 -24.91
C GLY A 330 -0.01 -40.82 -25.79
N ALA A 331 -1.20 -41.20 -25.31
CA ALA A 331 -2.46 -40.99 -26.03
C ALA A 331 -2.84 -39.50 -26.05
N THR A 332 -3.44 -39.04 -27.16
CA THR A 332 -3.94 -37.67 -27.30
C THR A 332 -5.42 -37.70 -27.67
N ASP A 333 -6.24 -37.08 -26.84
CA ASP A 333 -7.67 -36.89 -27.08
C ASP A 333 -7.90 -35.63 -27.93
N LEU A 334 -8.77 -35.74 -28.93
CA LEU A 334 -9.27 -34.60 -29.69
C LEU A 334 -10.48 -34.00 -28.96
N VAL A 335 -10.28 -32.85 -28.31
CA VAL A 335 -11.34 -32.16 -27.54
C VAL A 335 -12.23 -31.34 -28.47
N SER A 336 -11.63 -30.53 -29.36
CA SER A 336 -12.36 -29.74 -30.35
C SER A 336 -11.56 -29.47 -31.63
N THR A 337 -12.27 -29.21 -32.73
CA THR A 337 -11.73 -28.82 -34.05
C THR A 337 -12.09 -27.39 -34.48
N ASN A 338 -12.87 -26.68 -33.65
CA ASN A 338 -13.46 -25.39 -34.00
C ASN A 338 -13.11 -24.31 -32.97
N THR A 339 -11.93 -24.35 -32.34
CA THR A 339 -11.59 -23.34 -31.31
C THR A 339 -11.27 -21.97 -31.92
N VAL A 340 -11.17 -20.95 -31.06
CA VAL A 340 -10.71 -19.60 -31.40
C VAL A 340 -9.23 -19.44 -31.03
N GLY A 341 -8.52 -18.56 -31.73
CA GLY A 341 -7.11 -18.29 -31.45
C GLY A 341 -6.50 -17.28 -32.43
N ASN A 342 -5.51 -16.54 -31.96
CA ASN A 342 -4.72 -15.63 -32.78
C ASN A 342 -3.72 -16.44 -33.64
N THR A 343 -3.53 -16.03 -34.89
CA THR A 343 -2.50 -16.62 -35.76
C THR A 343 -1.08 -16.16 -35.41
N LEU A 344 -0.90 -15.20 -34.47
CA LEU A 344 0.37 -14.49 -34.25
C LEU A 344 0.77 -14.14 -32.78
N GLY A 345 0.15 -14.68 -31.73
CA GLY A 345 0.56 -14.38 -30.35
C GLY A 345 0.21 -15.50 -29.38
N PHE A 346 1.08 -15.79 -28.41
CA PHE A 346 0.85 -16.87 -27.45
C PHE A 346 0.30 -16.41 -26.07
N ASP A 347 -0.17 -15.17 -25.98
CA ASP A 347 -0.96 -14.68 -24.85
C ASP A 347 -2.42 -14.60 -25.30
N ASP A 348 -3.11 -15.76 -25.23
CA ASP A 348 -4.48 -15.93 -25.70
C ASP A 348 -5.38 -16.27 -24.49
N PRO A 349 -6.15 -15.29 -23.95
CA PRO A 349 -6.99 -15.50 -22.77
C PRO A 349 -8.16 -16.47 -23.05
N SER A 350 -8.38 -16.87 -24.32
CA SER A 350 -9.33 -17.92 -24.71
C SER A 350 -8.75 -19.35 -24.55
N GLY A 351 -7.61 -19.50 -23.88
CA GLY A 351 -6.94 -20.78 -23.60
C GLY A 351 -7.86 -21.82 -22.95
N PRO A 352 -7.56 -23.13 -23.09
CA PRO A 352 -8.29 -24.15 -22.35
C PRO A 352 -7.94 -24.06 -20.86
N ASP A 353 -8.96 -24.12 -20.01
CA ASP A 353 -8.78 -24.34 -18.57
C ASP A 353 -9.14 -25.80 -18.23
N MET A 354 -8.45 -26.40 -17.26
CA MET A 354 -8.54 -27.85 -16.99
C MET A 354 -8.60 -28.16 -15.50
N THR A 355 -9.46 -29.10 -15.12
CA THR A 355 -9.56 -29.54 -13.72
C THR A 355 -8.27 -30.21 -13.22
N PRO A 356 -7.99 -30.16 -11.90
CA PRO A 356 -6.80 -30.77 -11.29
C PRO A 356 -6.53 -32.24 -11.65
N ASP A 357 -7.59 -33.02 -11.85
CA ASP A 357 -7.50 -34.44 -12.23
C ASP A 357 -7.33 -34.66 -13.74
N GLY A 358 -7.46 -33.59 -14.54
CA GLY A 358 -7.43 -33.58 -16.00
C GLY A 358 -8.73 -34.04 -16.67
N ARG A 359 -9.81 -34.28 -15.91
CA ARG A 359 -11.06 -34.85 -16.45
C ARG A 359 -11.85 -33.85 -17.30
N PHE A 360 -12.03 -32.63 -16.82
CA PHE A 360 -12.83 -31.63 -17.50
C PHE A 360 -11.97 -30.54 -18.10
N ILE A 361 -12.32 -30.10 -19.31
CA ILE A 361 -11.65 -28.99 -20.00
C ILE A 361 -12.72 -27.99 -20.42
N ALA A 362 -12.62 -26.75 -19.95
CA ALA A 362 -13.42 -25.62 -20.42
C ALA A 362 -12.66 -24.86 -21.50
N PHE A 363 -13.35 -24.48 -22.58
CA PHE A 363 -12.70 -23.87 -23.75
C PHE A 363 -13.73 -23.16 -24.64
N THR A 364 -13.21 -22.30 -25.52
CA THR A 364 -14.02 -21.49 -26.44
C THR A 364 -14.01 -22.06 -27.86
N GLU A 365 -15.18 -22.12 -28.52
CA GLU A 365 -15.35 -22.49 -29.94
C GLU A 365 -15.86 -21.30 -30.78
N ALA A 366 -15.40 -21.22 -32.03
CA ALA A 366 -15.90 -20.31 -33.05
C ALA A 366 -17.15 -20.88 -33.76
N ARG A 367 -18.13 -20.01 -34.05
CA ARG A 367 -19.33 -20.40 -34.82
C ARG A 367 -19.09 -20.38 -36.32
N GLY A 368 -19.14 -21.58 -36.92
CA GLY A 368 -19.13 -21.80 -38.36
C GLY A 368 -17.74 -21.67 -38.99
N ALA A 369 -17.53 -22.38 -40.10
CA ALA A 369 -16.27 -22.29 -40.85
C ALA A 369 -16.21 -20.96 -41.63
N GLY A 370 -15.33 -20.03 -41.23
CA GLY A 370 -14.98 -18.86 -42.04
C GLY A 370 -15.33 -17.46 -41.50
N GLY A 371 -15.49 -17.26 -40.20
CA GLY A 371 -15.35 -15.92 -39.59
C GLY A 371 -16.63 -15.09 -39.46
N THR A 372 -17.67 -15.62 -38.79
CA THR A 372 -18.72 -14.74 -38.24
C THR A 372 -18.23 -13.90 -37.05
N GLY A 373 -17.08 -14.26 -36.47
CA GLY A 373 -16.52 -13.66 -35.25
C GLY A 373 -17.10 -14.27 -33.96
N LEU A 374 -18.34 -14.77 -34.00
CA LEU A 374 -19.08 -15.26 -32.84
C LEU A 374 -18.45 -16.49 -32.20
N THR A 375 -18.54 -16.57 -30.87
CA THR A 375 -17.93 -17.62 -30.05
C THR A 375 -18.90 -18.17 -29.00
N ASP A 376 -18.65 -19.40 -28.56
CA ASP A 376 -19.39 -20.07 -27.50
C ASP A 376 -18.41 -20.78 -26.55
N VAL A 377 -18.77 -20.86 -25.28
CA VAL A 377 -18.01 -21.61 -24.28
C VAL A 377 -18.58 -23.00 -24.10
N TYR A 378 -17.69 -24.00 -24.01
CA TYR A 378 -18.02 -25.41 -23.82
C TYR A 378 -17.22 -26.02 -22.68
N LEU A 379 -17.78 -27.08 -22.08
CA LEU A 379 -17.09 -27.98 -21.16
C LEU A 379 -17.02 -29.39 -21.77
N TRP A 380 -15.83 -29.96 -21.86
CA TRP A 380 -15.62 -31.34 -22.31
C TRP A 380 -15.38 -32.27 -21.11
N ASP A 381 -16.05 -33.42 -21.07
CA ASP A 381 -15.85 -34.48 -20.08
C ASP A 381 -15.10 -35.66 -20.71
N ALA A 382 -13.87 -35.87 -20.25
CA ALA A 382 -13.02 -36.96 -20.69
C ALA A 382 -13.56 -38.36 -20.41
N GLN A 383 -14.42 -38.53 -19.39
CA GLN A 383 -14.94 -39.85 -19.04
C GLN A 383 -15.79 -40.44 -20.17
N ASN A 384 -16.53 -39.57 -20.86
CA ASN A 384 -17.49 -39.98 -21.91
C ASN A 384 -17.15 -39.38 -23.28
N GLY A 385 -16.17 -38.47 -23.36
CA GLY A 385 -15.81 -37.75 -24.58
C GLY A 385 -16.87 -36.75 -25.05
N THR A 386 -17.75 -36.30 -24.14
CA THR A 386 -18.91 -35.46 -24.46
C THR A 386 -18.63 -33.98 -24.19
N LYS A 387 -19.20 -33.10 -25.04
CA LYS A 387 -19.16 -31.64 -24.85
C LYS A 387 -20.54 -31.10 -24.42
N SER A 388 -20.54 -30.19 -23.45
CA SER A 388 -21.71 -29.48 -22.95
C SER A 388 -21.59 -27.98 -23.24
N LEU A 389 -22.64 -27.36 -23.77
CA LEU A 389 -22.69 -25.91 -24.00
C LEU A 389 -22.81 -25.17 -22.65
N VAL A 390 -21.85 -24.30 -22.36
CA VAL A 390 -21.79 -23.49 -21.13
C VAL A 390 -22.53 -22.17 -21.33
N SER A 391 -22.27 -21.47 -22.44
CA SER A 391 -22.92 -20.21 -22.82
C SER A 391 -24.33 -20.40 -23.40
N ALA A 392 -25.11 -21.31 -22.80
CA ALA A 392 -26.47 -21.62 -23.25
C ALA A 392 -27.46 -20.55 -22.77
N ASN A 393 -28.33 -20.12 -23.68
CA ASN A 393 -29.45 -19.23 -23.38
C ASN A 393 -30.51 -19.89 -22.49
N LEU A 394 -31.54 -19.12 -22.12
CA LEU A 394 -32.67 -19.56 -21.29
C LEU A 394 -33.41 -20.81 -21.83
N SER A 395 -33.28 -21.13 -23.12
CA SER A 395 -33.87 -22.34 -23.73
C SER A 395 -32.90 -23.54 -23.75
N GLY A 396 -31.70 -23.40 -23.19
CA GLY A 396 -30.65 -24.42 -23.22
C GLY A 396 -29.97 -24.55 -24.58
N THR A 397 -30.06 -23.52 -25.44
CA THR A 397 -29.51 -23.51 -26.79
C THR A 397 -28.50 -22.36 -26.97
N ILE A 398 -27.85 -22.32 -28.12
CA ILE A 398 -26.90 -21.25 -28.47
C ILE A 398 -27.64 -19.91 -28.58
N SER A 399 -27.12 -18.85 -27.94
CA SER A 399 -27.64 -17.48 -28.04
C SER A 399 -27.49 -16.91 -29.45
N SER A 400 -28.43 -16.11 -29.98
CA SER A 400 -28.29 -15.54 -31.33
C SER A 400 -27.36 -14.32 -31.33
N ASN A 401 -26.23 -14.39 -32.07
CA ASN A 401 -25.24 -13.31 -32.25
C ASN A 401 -24.53 -12.85 -30.97
N ALA A 402 -23.93 -13.80 -30.24
CA ALA A 402 -23.11 -13.49 -29.07
C ALA A 402 -21.66 -13.95 -29.23
N PHE A 403 -20.77 -13.25 -28.53
CA PHE A 403 -19.40 -13.63 -28.20
C PHE A 403 -19.40 -14.11 -26.75
N SER A 404 -18.84 -15.29 -26.52
CA SER A 404 -18.55 -15.81 -25.19
C SER A 404 -17.11 -16.31 -25.16
N ASP A 405 -16.35 -16.00 -24.10
CA ASP A 405 -14.94 -16.36 -24.02
C ASP A 405 -14.43 -16.43 -22.56
N THR A 406 -13.10 -16.56 -22.39
CA THR A 406 -12.35 -16.54 -21.12
C THR A 406 -12.87 -17.50 -20.04
N PRO A 407 -13.03 -18.81 -20.37
CA PRO A 407 -13.63 -19.74 -19.44
C PRO A 407 -12.67 -20.15 -18.31
N ALA A 408 -13.18 -20.15 -17.08
CA ALA A 408 -12.53 -20.73 -15.90
C ALA A 408 -13.40 -21.83 -15.29
N VAL A 409 -12.84 -22.99 -14.94
CA VAL A 409 -13.57 -24.16 -14.43
C VAL A 409 -13.23 -24.46 -12.97
N SER A 410 -14.27 -24.69 -12.15
CA SER A 410 -14.10 -25.19 -10.77
C SER A 410 -13.37 -26.53 -10.72
N ALA A 411 -12.69 -26.81 -9.61
CA ALA A 411 -11.88 -28.01 -9.45
C ALA A 411 -12.69 -29.33 -9.60
N ASP A 412 -13.99 -29.30 -9.32
CA ASP A 412 -14.90 -30.45 -9.49
C ASP A 412 -15.56 -30.54 -10.88
N GLY A 413 -15.30 -29.57 -11.76
CA GLY A 413 -15.89 -29.47 -13.10
C GLY A 413 -17.36 -29.06 -13.13
N ARG A 414 -17.94 -28.63 -12.01
CA ARG A 414 -19.38 -28.31 -11.93
C ARG A 414 -19.70 -26.91 -12.42
N PHE A 415 -18.88 -25.94 -12.04
CA PHE A 415 -19.06 -24.53 -12.34
C PHE A 415 -18.06 -24.05 -13.39
N VAL A 416 -18.54 -23.21 -14.32
CA VAL A 416 -17.70 -22.53 -15.31
C VAL A 416 -18.03 -21.04 -15.30
N ALA A 417 -17.06 -20.20 -14.95
CA ALA A 417 -17.13 -18.75 -15.09
C ALA A 417 -16.67 -18.35 -16.49
N PHE A 418 -17.27 -17.33 -17.11
CA PHE A 418 -16.94 -16.89 -18.47
C PHE A 418 -17.49 -15.48 -18.73
N VAL A 419 -16.96 -14.80 -19.73
CA VAL A 419 -17.46 -13.50 -20.20
C VAL A 419 -18.35 -13.69 -21.43
N SER A 420 -19.44 -12.93 -21.55
CA SER A 420 -20.27 -12.93 -22.76
C SER A 420 -21.07 -11.63 -22.96
N ASP A 421 -21.31 -11.24 -24.22
CA ASP A 421 -22.23 -10.13 -24.58
C ASP A 421 -23.68 -10.57 -24.85
N ALA A 422 -23.99 -11.82 -24.53
CA ALA A 422 -25.29 -12.41 -24.85
C ALA A 422 -26.42 -11.86 -23.96
N SER A 423 -27.48 -11.36 -24.59
CA SER A 423 -28.64 -10.76 -23.91
C SER A 423 -29.75 -11.74 -23.49
N ASP A 424 -29.50 -13.05 -23.57
CA ASP A 424 -30.52 -14.09 -23.32
C ASP A 424 -30.00 -15.29 -22.48
N LEU A 425 -28.84 -15.15 -21.84
CA LEU A 425 -28.27 -16.16 -20.92
C LEU A 425 -29.03 -16.20 -19.59
N VAL A 426 -29.54 -15.06 -19.16
CA VAL A 426 -30.33 -14.86 -17.94
C VAL A 426 -31.42 -13.82 -18.21
N THR A 427 -32.43 -13.74 -17.35
CA THR A 427 -33.54 -12.78 -17.54
C THR A 427 -33.17 -11.34 -17.22
N ASN A 428 -32.09 -11.12 -16.48
CA ASN A 428 -31.61 -9.82 -15.99
C ASN A 428 -30.37 -9.31 -16.74
N ALA A 429 -30.07 -9.84 -17.94
CA ALA A 429 -29.00 -9.35 -18.81
C ALA A 429 -29.53 -9.03 -20.21
N ALA A 430 -29.86 -7.78 -20.52
CA ALA A 430 -30.71 -7.44 -21.68
C ALA A 430 -30.18 -6.33 -22.62
N ASP A 431 -28.99 -5.77 -22.37
CA ASP A 431 -28.46 -4.62 -23.11
C ASP A 431 -27.42 -5.00 -24.18
N GLY A 432 -26.84 -6.21 -24.11
CA GLY A 432 -25.84 -6.70 -25.05
C GLY A 432 -24.41 -6.19 -24.76
N SER A 433 -24.14 -5.73 -23.54
CA SER A 433 -22.78 -5.45 -23.05
C SER A 433 -22.09 -6.75 -22.60
N TYR A 434 -20.75 -6.79 -22.60
CA TYR A 434 -20.06 -7.96 -22.06
C TYR A 434 -20.24 -8.02 -20.54
N GLN A 435 -20.62 -9.20 -20.06
CA GLN A 435 -20.90 -9.49 -18.66
C GLN A 435 -20.17 -10.76 -18.23
N VAL A 436 -19.86 -10.84 -16.94
CA VAL A 436 -19.32 -12.05 -16.31
C VAL A 436 -20.48 -12.95 -15.87
N TYR A 437 -20.42 -14.22 -16.26
CA TYR A 437 -21.43 -15.23 -15.92
C TYR A 437 -20.81 -16.43 -15.21
N LEU A 438 -21.64 -17.14 -14.45
CA LEU A 438 -21.31 -18.44 -13.87
C LEU A 438 -22.37 -19.48 -14.28
N ARG A 439 -21.92 -20.56 -14.93
CA ARG A 439 -22.77 -21.70 -15.28
C ARG A 439 -22.61 -22.82 -14.26
N ASP A 440 -23.70 -23.25 -13.64
CA ASP A 440 -23.79 -24.57 -12.99
C ASP A 440 -24.13 -25.60 -14.07
N VAL A 441 -23.12 -26.35 -14.52
CA VAL A 441 -23.25 -27.31 -15.62
C VAL A 441 -24.10 -28.50 -15.21
N LEU A 442 -24.06 -28.89 -13.93
CA LEU A 442 -24.85 -30.01 -13.40
C LEU A 442 -26.35 -29.69 -13.41
N ASN A 443 -26.72 -28.47 -13.01
CA ASN A 443 -28.12 -28.05 -12.95
C ASN A 443 -28.61 -27.36 -14.23
N GLY A 444 -27.71 -26.98 -15.14
CA GLY A 444 -28.03 -26.29 -16.38
C GLY A 444 -28.49 -24.84 -16.18
N THR A 445 -28.05 -24.19 -15.10
CA THR A 445 -28.46 -22.82 -14.74
C THR A 445 -27.31 -21.83 -14.87
N THR A 446 -27.58 -20.63 -15.39
CA THR A 446 -26.61 -19.53 -15.50
C THR A 446 -26.96 -18.42 -14.50
N LYS A 447 -25.94 -17.82 -13.89
CA LYS A 447 -26.04 -16.62 -13.04
C LYS A 447 -25.24 -15.46 -13.65
N LEU A 448 -25.74 -14.24 -13.49
CA LEU A 448 -24.99 -13.01 -13.76
C LEU A 448 -24.11 -12.69 -12.53
N VAL A 449 -22.80 -12.69 -12.72
CA VAL A 449 -21.80 -12.42 -11.67
C VAL A 449 -21.58 -10.91 -11.53
N SER A 450 -21.45 -10.21 -12.65
CA SER A 450 -21.36 -8.75 -12.76
C SER A 450 -22.74 -8.09 -12.66
N ALA A 451 -23.54 -8.49 -11.66
CA ALA A 451 -24.82 -7.85 -11.40
C ALA A 451 -24.63 -6.58 -10.55
N ASP A 452 -25.25 -5.47 -10.95
CA ASP A 452 -25.24 -4.22 -10.19
C ASP A 452 -25.90 -4.37 -8.80
N THR A 453 -25.88 -3.31 -7.98
CA THR A 453 -26.54 -3.29 -6.66
C THR A 453 -28.06 -3.51 -6.69
N SER A 454 -28.72 -3.37 -7.85
CA SER A 454 -30.14 -3.67 -8.07
C SER A 454 -30.40 -5.12 -8.53
N GLY A 455 -29.33 -5.87 -8.83
CA GLY A 455 -29.37 -7.21 -9.42
C GLY A 455 -29.54 -7.20 -10.95
N GLY A 456 -29.38 -6.05 -11.59
CA GLY A 456 -29.42 -5.83 -13.04
C GLY A 456 -28.04 -5.84 -13.69
N VAL A 457 -27.97 -5.34 -14.93
CA VAL A 457 -26.73 -5.21 -15.70
C VAL A 457 -26.02 -3.93 -15.29
N SER A 458 -24.73 -4.06 -14.94
CA SER A 458 -23.77 -2.96 -14.91
C SER A 458 -23.02 -2.91 -16.26
N GLY A 459 -22.27 -1.85 -16.59
CA GLY A 459 -21.70 -1.66 -17.92
C GLY A 459 -20.65 -2.70 -18.39
N ASP A 460 -19.74 -2.31 -19.28
CA ASP A 460 -19.00 -3.25 -20.12
C ASP A 460 -17.80 -3.91 -19.40
N THR A 461 -17.85 -5.23 -19.22
CA THR A 461 -16.78 -6.06 -18.64
C THR A 461 -15.95 -6.80 -19.68
N GLY A 462 -15.92 -6.34 -20.94
CA GLY A 462 -15.30 -7.05 -22.07
C GLY A 462 -13.79 -7.33 -21.94
N GLY A 463 -13.10 -6.65 -21.02
CA GLY A 463 -11.68 -6.90 -20.69
C GLY A 463 -11.45 -7.89 -19.55
N ALA A 464 -12.50 -8.30 -18.83
CA ALA A 464 -12.35 -9.08 -17.60
C ALA A 464 -11.85 -10.50 -17.87
N ILE A 465 -10.94 -10.97 -17.02
CA ILE A 465 -10.48 -12.37 -16.98
C ILE A 465 -10.98 -12.98 -15.66
N PRO A 466 -12.17 -13.62 -15.66
CA PRO A 466 -12.76 -14.07 -14.41
C PRO A 466 -11.94 -15.22 -13.81
N THR A 467 -11.59 -15.10 -12.54
CA THR A 467 -10.98 -16.19 -11.76
C THR A 467 -11.94 -16.63 -10.66
N MET A 468 -11.82 -17.88 -10.20
CA MET A 468 -12.79 -18.46 -9.28
C MET A 468 -12.17 -19.39 -8.24
N THR A 469 -12.81 -19.43 -7.07
CA THR A 469 -12.53 -20.42 -6.02
C THR A 469 -12.77 -21.84 -6.50
N ALA A 470 -12.10 -22.80 -5.86
CA ALA A 470 -12.15 -24.21 -6.26
C ALA A 470 -13.56 -24.82 -6.21
N ASP A 471 -14.43 -24.31 -5.33
CA ASP A 471 -15.82 -24.72 -5.16
C ASP A 471 -16.82 -23.83 -5.94
N GLY A 472 -16.35 -22.80 -6.65
CA GLY A 472 -17.15 -21.85 -7.42
C GLY A 472 -18.00 -20.89 -6.59
N ARG A 473 -17.75 -20.75 -5.28
CA ARG A 473 -18.50 -19.84 -4.39
C ARG A 473 -18.13 -18.37 -4.55
N SER A 474 -16.91 -18.09 -4.97
CA SER A 474 -16.47 -16.72 -5.24
C SER A 474 -15.84 -16.63 -6.63
N VAL A 475 -16.21 -15.56 -7.35
CA VAL A 475 -15.67 -15.19 -8.67
C VAL A 475 -15.10 -13.78 -8.57
N ALA A 476 -13.83 -13.61 -8.92
CA ALA A 476 -13.16 -12.32 -9.00
C ALA A 476 -13.17 -11.83 -10.46
N PHE A 477 -13.36 -10.53 -10.64
CA PHE A 477 -13.37 -9.86 -11.94
C PHE A 477 -13.04 -8.38 -11.77
N ASP A 478 -12.54 -7.75 -12.83
CA ASP A 478 -12.30 -6.31 -12.90
C ASP A 478 -13.33 -5.62 -13.79
N SER A 479 -13.64 -4.36 -13.48
CA SER A 479 -14.62 -3.56 -14.22
C SER A 479 -14.40 -2.07 -14.03
N PHE A 480 -14.72 -1.27 -15.05
CA PHE A 480 -14.67 0.20 -15.01
C PHE A 480 -15.90 0.83 -14.31
N ASP A 481 -17.03 0.12 -14.31
CA ASP A 481 -18.24 0.61 -13.66
C ASP A 481 -18.20 0.43 -12.15
N GLY A 482 -18.72 1.43 -11.41
CA GLY A 482 -18.69 1.46 -9.94
C GLY A 482 -20.05 1.23 -9.26
N ASP A 483 -21.08 0.76 -9.98
CA ASP A 483 -22.42 0.51 -9.40
C ASP A 483 -22.61 -0.91 -8.81
N TYR A 484 -21.54 -1.72 -8.79
CA TYR A 484 -21.49 -3.03 -8.11
C TYR A 484 -21.48 -2.90 -6.59
N VAL A 485 -20.90 -1.81 -6.06
CA VAL A 485 -20.89 -1.46 -4.64
C VAL A 485 -21.31 -0.02 -4.44
N ALA A 486 -21.76 0.35 -3.25
CA ALA A 486 -22.12 1.74 -2.98
C ALA A 486 -20.86 2.65 -2.94
N ASN A 487 -20.99 3.86 -3.48
CA ASN A 487 -20.00 4.94 -3.44
C ASN A 487 -18.70 4.70 -4.23
N ASP A 488 -18.66 3.73 -5.13
CA ASP A 488 -17.54 3.60 -6.05
C ASP A 488 -17.77 4.50 -7.28
N ASN A 489 -17.27 5.73 -7.21
CA ASN A 489 -17.51 6.78 -8.23
C ASN A 489 -16.18 7.40 -8.73
N ASN A 490 -15.09 6.65 -8.62
CA ASN A 490 -13.74 7.07 -9.02
C ASN A 490 -13.55 7.11 -10.55
N ASN A 491 -14.44 6.46 -11.33
CA ASN A 491 -14.31 6.27 -12.79
C ASN A 491 -12.98 5.62 -13.18
N ALA A 492 -12.56 4.59 -12.45
CA ALA A 492 -11.37 3.79 -12.73
C ALA A 492 -11.76 2.31 -12.84
N TYR A 493 -10.89 1.48 -13.42
CA TYR A 493 -11.04 0.04 -13.28
C TYR A 493 -10.82 -0.36 -11.83
N ASP A 494 -11.72 -1.18 -11.31
CA ASP A 494 -11.65 -1.74 -9.97
C ASP A 494 -11.81 -3.25 -10.00
N VAL A 495 -11.25 -3.90 -8.99
CA VAL A 495 -11.34 -5.35 -8.80
C VAL A 495 -12.46 -5.65 -7.82
N PHE A 496 -13.32 -6.59 -8.19
CA PHE A 496 -14.46 -7.03 -7.42
C PHE A 496 -14.41 -8.54 -7.17
N VAL A 497 -15.03 -8.99 -6.09
CA VAL A 497 -15.36 -10.40 -5.85
C VAL A 497 -16.85 -10.53 -5.62
N ARG A 498 -17.50 -11.44 -6.36
CA ARG A 498 -18.88 -11.85 -6.13
C ARG A 498 -18.93 -13.12 -5.31
N ASP A 499 -19.65 -13.11 -4.19
CA ASP A 499 -20.11 -14.34 -3.55
C ASP A 499 -21.36 -14.84 -4.29
N THR A 500 -21.26 -16.03 -4.88
CA THR A 500 -22.26 -16.62 -5.76
C THR A 500 -23.36 -17.36 -4.97
N THR A 501 -23.22 -17.46 -3.64
CA THR A 501 -24.20 -18.06 -2.75
C THR A 501 -25.10 -17.02 -2.09
N THR A 502 -24.53 -15.88 -1.70
CA THR A 502 -25.26 -14.74 -1.11
C THR A 502 -25.64 -13.68 -2.14
N ASP A 503 -25.10 -13.78 -3.37
CA ASP A 503 -25.22 -12.80 -4.45
C ASP A 503 -24.79 -11.39 -4.02
N THR A 504 -23.71 -11.28 -3.23
CA THR A 504 -23.13 -10.01 -2.76
C THR A 504 -21.79 -9.71 -3.45
N ALA A 505 -21.59 -8.46 -3.86
CA ALA A 505 -20.32 -7.98 -4.39
C ALA A 505 -19.47 -7.31 -3.28
N GLU A 506 -18.16 -7.52 -3.35
CA GLU A 506 -17.14 -6.88 -2.53
C GLU A 506 -16.15 -6.17 -3.45
N LEU A 507 -15.89 -4.88 -3.20
CA LEU A 507 -14.79 -4.15 -3.83
C LEU A 507 -13.47 -4.57 -3.18
N ILE A 508 -12.49 -4.96 -3.98
CA ILE A 508 -11.17 -5.45 -3.52
C ILE A 508 -10.14 -4.32 -3.54
N SER A 509 -10.11 -3.52 -4.60
CA SER A 509 -9.25 -2.34 -4.79
C SER A 509 -9.76 -1.12 -4.03
N GLN A 510 -10.15 -1.31 -2.76
CA GLN A 510 -10.65 -0.23 -1.92
C GLN A 510 -9.56 0.78 -1.60
N ALA A 511 -9.87 2.08 -1.74
CA ALA A 511 -9.00 3.13 -1.22
C ALA A 511 -8.81 2.95 0.29
N ALA A 512 -7.57 3.09 0.76
CA ALA A 512 -7.29 3.14 2.17
C ALA A 512 -7.91 4.42 2.76
N PRO A 513 -8.76 4.31 3.80
CA PRO A 513 -9.39 5.47 4.44
C PRO A 513 -8.40 6.53 4.94
N THR A 514 -7.14 6.15 5.13
CA THR A 514 -6.05 7.00 5.60
C THR A 514 -5.26 7.70 4.50
N CYS A 515 -5.38 7.28 3.24
CA CYS A 515 -4.61 7.82 2.11
C CYS A 515 -5.29 9.01 1.41
N ASP A 516 -6.60 9.18 1.59
CA ASP A 516 -7.34 10.33 1.08
C ASP A 516 -7.21 11.58 1.99
N LEU A 517 -6.30 11.51 2.96
CA LEU A 517 -6.03 12.58 3.91
C LEU A 517 -4.78 13.29 3.43
N GLN A 518 -4.99 14.36 2.66
CA GLN A 518 -3.96 15.26 2.16
C GLN A 518 -2.86 15.43 3.23
N SER A 519 -1.66 14.94 2.90
CA SER A 519 -0.45 15.15 3.70
C SER A 519 -0.37 16.61 4.17
N GLY A 520 -0.63 16.86 5.46
CA GLY A 520 -0.77 18.22 6.01
C GLY A 520 -2.10 18.54 6.69
N THR A 521 -3.09 17.65 6.70
CA THR A 521 -4.36 17.84 7.45
C THR A 521 -4.44 16.95 8.69
N ASN A 522 -5.14 17.45 9.71
CA ASN A 522 -5.39 16.73 10.96
C ASN A 522 -6.61 15.81 10.82
N VAL A 523 -6.53 14.62 11.40
CA VAL A 523 -7.55 13.58 11.28
C VAL A 523 -7.97 13.12 12.67
N LEU A 524 -9.28 13.00 12.88
CA LEU A 524 -9.83 12.57 14.15
C LEU A 524 -9.69 11.05 14.37
N VAL A 525 -9.03 10.65 15.46
CA VAL A 525 -8.84 9.25 15.89
C VAL A 525 -9.98 8.78 16.79
N SER A 526 -10.39 9.61 17.75
CA SER A 526 -11.45 9.32 18.70
C SER A 526 -12.84 9.57 18.08
N VAL A 527 -13.21 8.74 17.12
CA VAL A 527 -14.54 8.79 16.49
C VAL A 527 -15.50 7.80 17.14
N ASN A 528 -16.79 8.17 17.14
CA ASN A 528 -17.86 7.28 17.59
C ASN A 528 -17.87 5.95 16.81
N SER A 529 -18.59 4.95 17.33
CA SER A 529 -18.68 3.59 16.76
C SER A 529 -19.26 3.53 15.33
N ALA A 530 -19.94 4.59 14.87
CA ALA A 530 -20.42 4.71 13.50
C ALA A 530 -19.38 5.35 12.55
N GLY A 531 -18.29 5.91 13.08
CA GLY A 531 -17.26 6.61 12.31
C GLY A 531 -17.69 7.97 11.76
N THR A 532 -18.80 8.54 12.23
CA THR A 532 -19.44 9.73 11.61
C THR A 532 -19.16 11.05 12.32
N GLY A 533 -18.45 11.04 13.45
CA GLY A 533 -18.13 12.24 14.23
C GLY A 533 -17.34 11.93 15.50
N SER A 534 -16.97 12.97 16.24
CA SER A 534 -16.22 12.80 17.49
C SER A 534 -16.96 11.98 18.54
N ALA A 535 -16.17 11.29 19.36
CA ALA A 535 -16.66 10.56 20.51
C ALA A 535 -17.39 11.53 21.46
N ASN A 536 -18.41 11.06 22.16
CA ASN A 536 -19.24 11.93 23.00
C ASN A 536 -18.64 12.33 24.36
N GLY A 537 -17.34 12.07 24.55
CA GLY A 537 -16.61 12.25 25.80
C GLY A 537 -15.16 12.62 25.56
N PHE A 538 -14.43 12.85 26.64
CA PHE A 538 -13.02 13.17 26.64
C PHE A 538 -12.19 12.03 26.02
N SER A 539 -11.23 12.38 25.18
CA SER A 539 -10.21 11.47 24.67
C SER A 539 -8.81 12.10 24.75
N GLY A 540 -7.79 11.33 25.12
CA GLY A 540 -6.43 11.86 25.25
C GLY A 540 -5.36 10.84 25.58
N SER A 541 -4.17 11.34 25.92
CA SER A 541 -2.96 10.54 26.21
C SER A 541 -2.66 9.48 25.14
N PRO A 542 -2.52 9.88 23.85
CA PRO A 542 -2.33 8.93 22.78
C PRO A 542 -0.93 8.29 22.79
N ALA A 543 -0.87 7.04 22.33
CA ALA A 543 0.34 6.31 22.00
C ALA A 543 0.15 5.66 20.62
N ILE A 544 1.21 5.61 19.82
CA ILE A 544 1.17 5.09 18.45
C ILE A 544 2.12 3.91 18.28
N SER A 545 1.72 2.92 17.49
CA SER A 545 2.57 1.79 17.12
C SER A 545 3.72 2.21 16.24
N ALA A 546 4.75 1.36 16.18
CA ALA A 546 5.97 1.64 15.44
C ALA A 546 5.71 1.89 13.94
N ASP A 547 4.79 1.14 13.35
CA ASP A 547 4.35 1.21 11.95
C ASP A 547 3.34 2.33 11.66
N GLY A 548 3.00 3.16 12.65
CA GLY A 548 2.03 4.25 12.50
C GLY A 548 0.58 3.79 12.37
N ARG A 549 0.28 2.50 12.36
CA ARG A 549 -1.05 1.96 12.07
C ARG A 549 -2.02 2.03 13.24
N PHE A 550 -1.55 1.79 14.47
CA PHE A 550 -2.41 1.60 15.63
C PHE A 550 -2.23 2.72 16.64
N VAL A 551 -3.33 3.31 17.09
CA VAL A 551 -3.33 4.38 18.10
C VAL A 551 -4.06 3.92 19.35
N ALA A 552 -3.32 3.76 20.45
CA ALA A 552 -3.89 3.53 21.77
C ALA A 552 -4.17 4.87 22.46
N PHE A 553 -5.34 5.04 23.07
CA PHE A 553 -5.71 6.30 23.73
C PHE A 553 -6.64 6.06 24.92
N VAL A 554 -6.70 7.05 25.80
CA VAL A 554 -7.62 7.10 26.95
C VAL A 554 -8.91 7.76 26.50
N SER A 555 -10.07 7.25 26.93
CA SER A 555 -11.34 7.95 26.79
C SER A 555 -12.37 7.58 27.85
N ASP A 556 -13.25 8.52 28.20
CA ASP A 556 -14.46 8.28 29.02
C ASP A 556 -15.75 8.19 28.17
N ALA A 557 -15.61 8.28 26.85
CA ALA A 557 -16.72 8.31 25.91
C ALA A 557 -17.50 6.98 25.91
N GLY A 558 -18.82 7.10 25.90
CA GLY A 558 -19.73 5.96 25.97
C GLY A 558 -20.11 5.37 24.61
N ASP A 559 -19.60 5.93 23.51
CA ASP A 559 -20.02 5.60 22.14
C ASP A 559 -18.87 5.14 21.22
N LEU A 560 -17.66 4.96 21.75
CA LEU A 560 -16.52 4.42 20.99
C LEU A 560 -16.68 2.94 20.63
N THR A 561 -17.30 2.15 21.51
CA THR A 561 -17.53 0.70 21.34
C THR A 561 -18.87 0.29 21.95
N PRO A 562 -19.59 -0.71 21.40
CA PRO A 562 -20.85 -1.19 21.97
C PRO A 562 -20.76 -1.75 23.40
N ASP A 563 -19.60 -2.28 23.78
CA ASP A 563 -19.40 -3.02 25.04
C ASP A 563 -19.12 -2.14 26.26
N GLN A 564 -19.19 -0.81 26.10
CA GLN A 564 -18.95 0.10 27.20
C GLN A 564 -20.18 0.32 28.07
N THR A 565 -19.98 0.13 29.38
CA THR A 565 -21.06 0.22 30.38
C THR A 565 -20.77 1.23 31.48
N ASN A 566 -19.58 1.85 31.53
CA ASN A 566 -19.20 2.81 32.55
C ASN A 566 -18.55 4.07 31.93
N ARG A 567 -18.63 5.21 32.64
CA ARG A 567 -17.99 6.48 32.26
C ARG A 567 -16.62 6.64 32.94
N ALA A 568 -15.87 5.56 33.12
CA ALA A 568 -14.51 5.65 33.63
C ALA A 568 -13.54 5.82 32.44
N ASP A 569 -12.41 6.50 32.69
CA ASP A 569 -11.32 6.56 31.72
C ASP A 569 -10.83 5.14 31.40
N ASN A 570 -10.99 4.71 30.16
CA ASN A 570 -10.58 3.40 29.67
C ASN A 570 -9.57 3.54 28.53
N ILE A 571 -8.78 2.50 28.30
CA ILE A 571 -7.85 2.43 27.18
C ILE A 571 -8.56 1.82 25.98
N TYR A 572 -8.47 2.48 24.84
CA TYR A 572 -8.95 2.01 23.54
C TYR A 572 -7.79 1.87 22.57
N LEU A 573 -7.99 1.03 21.56
CA LEU A 573 -7.08 0.89 20.44
C LEU A 573 -7.84 1.13 19.14
N ARG A 574 -7.39 2.11 18.36
CA ARG A 574 -7.85 2.37 16.99
C ARG A 574 -6.87 1.76 16.00
N ASP A 575 -7.36 0.96 15.07
CA ASP A 575 -6.65 0.62 13.85
C ASP A 575 -6.95 1.69 12.80
N LEU A 576 -5.94 2.47 12.41
CA LEU A 576 -6.11 3.53 11.42
C LEU A 576 -6.39 2.95 10.03
N GLN A 577 -5.87 1.75 9.72
CA GLN A 577 -6.08 1.13 8.41
C GLN A 577 -7.54 0.67 8.21
N SER A 578 -8.09 -0.05 9.19
CA SER A 578 -9.47 -0.56 9.11
C SER A 578 -10.53 0.41 9.64
N GLY A 579 -10.12 1.45 10.36
CA GLY A 579 -11.05 2.37 11.03
C GLY A 579 -11.79 1.75 12.23
N THR A 580 -11.31 0.62 12.77
CA THR A 580 -11.98 -0.08 13.88
C THR A 580 -11.42 0.35 15.23
N THR A 581 -12.30 0.50 16.23
CA THR A 581 -11.93 0.80 17.62
C THR A 581 -12.28 -0.38 18.53
N GLN A 582 -11.36 -0.79 19.40
CA GLN A 582 -11.59 -1.84 20.40
C GLN A 582 -11.18 -1.39 21.82
N LEU A 583 -11.86 -1.93 22.83
CA LEU A 583 -11.57 -1.68 24.25
C LEU A 583 -10.38 -2.55 24.73
N VAL A 584 -9.37 -1.92 25.32
CA VAL A 584 -8.15 -2.58 25.82
C VAL A 584 -8.22 -2.83 27.33
N SER A 585 -8.69 -1.87 28.13
CA SER A 585 -8.76 -2.03 29.61
C SER A 585 -10.01 -2.83 30.04
N VAL A 586 -10.12 -4.06 29.55
CA VAL A 586 -11.23 -4.98 29.85
C VAL A 586 -10.96 -5.73 31.15
N SER A 587 -11.95 -5.72 32.03
CA SER A 587 -12.01 -6.48 33.27
C SER A 587 -12.30 -7.97 33.06
N THR A 588 -12.17 -8.77 34.13
CA THR A 588 -12.30 -10.24 34.05
C THR A 588 -13.66 -10.76 33.61
N ASN A 589 -14.69 -9.91 33.53
CA ASN A 589 -16.03 -10.25 33.06
C ASN A 589 -16.34 -9.75 31.64
N GLY A 590 -15.36 -9.18 30.93
CA GLY A 590 -15.53 -8.70 29.55
C GLY A 590 -15.97 -7.24 29.41
N THR A 591 -16.22 -6.50 30.49
CA THR A 591 -16.57 -5.06 30.43
C THR A 591 -15.38 -4.17 30.76
N GLY A 592 -15.48 -2.85 30.58
CA GLY A 592 -14.47 -1.89 31.04
C GLY A 592 -14.11 -2.01 32.52
N GLY A 593 -12.88 -1.63 32.87
CA GLY A 593 -12.39 -1.59 34.26
C GLY A 593 -13.27 -0.71 35.16
N ASN A 594 -13.31 -1.02 36.45
CA ASN A 594 -14.16 -0.30 37.42
C ASN A 594 -13.56 1.01 37.96
N ALA A 595 -12.38 1.41 37.47
CA ALA A 595 -11.72 2.67 37.80
C ALA A 595 -10.85 3.16 36.63
N ALA A 596 -10.34 4.38 36.74
CA ALA A 596 -9.61 5.07 35.67
C ALA A 596 -8.33 4.33 35.26
N SER A 597 -8.14 4.23 33.95
CA SER A 597 -6.95 3.75 33.26
C SER A 597 -6.33 4.90 32.47
N SER A 598 -5.00 4.92 32.37
CA SER A 598 -4.25 6.04 31.78
C SER A 598 -2.90 5.60 31.20
N ALA A 599 -2.24 6.51 30.49
CA ALA A 599 -0.88 6.36 29.96
C ALA A 599 -0.66 5.04 29.19
N PRO A 600 -1.38 4.80 28.07
CA PRO A 600 -1.12 3.62 27.26
C PRO A 600 0.27 3.67 26.60
N ALA A 601 0.85 2.51 26.36
CA ALA A 601 1.98 2.29 25.48
C ALA A 601 1.72 1.03 24.65
N ILE A 602 2.14 1.01 23.39
CA ILE A 602 1.76 -0.03 22.43
C ILE A 602 2.99 -0.60 21.71
N GLY A 603 2.94 -1.91 21.45
CA GLY A 603 3.96 -2.62 20.66
C GLY A 603 3.84 -2.36 19.15
N SER A 604 4.87 -2.73 18.39
CA SER A 604 4.96 -2.47 16.94
C SER A 604 3.77 -2.99 16.12
N GLY A 605 3.25 -4.19 16.42
CA GLY A 605 2.14 -4.80 15.67
C GLY A 605 0.76 -4.60 16.28
N GLY A 606 0.58 -3.64 17.19
CA GLY A 606 -0.72 -3.34 17.82
C GLY A 606 -1.27 -4.40 18.78
N ARG A 607 -0.72 -5.62 18.80
CA ARG A 607 -1.19 -6.76 19.61
C ARG A 607 -1.07 -6.54 21.12
N TYR A 608 -0.03 -5.85 21.56
CA TYR A 608 0.30 -5.75 22.98
C TYR A 608 0.25 -4.31 23.45
N VAL A 609 -0.47 -4.09 24.56
CA VAL A 609 -0.66 -2.77 25.14
C VAL A 609 -0.34 -2.82 26.63
N ALA A 610 0.53 -1.92 27.08
CA ALA A 610 0.76 -1.67 28.49
C ALA A 610 0.08 -0.36 28.91
N PHE A 611 -0.43 -0.30 30.14
CA PHE A 611 -1.15 0.89 30.62
C PHE A 611 -1.17 0.94 32.15
N VAL A 612 -1.42 2.11 32.71
CA VAL A 612 -1.65 2.27 34.15
C VAL A 612 -3.15 2.15 34.43
N SER A 613 -3.54 1.45 35.49
CA SER A 613 -4.93 1.43 35.94
C SER A 613 -5.05 1.40 37.46
N GLN A 614 -6.13 1.99 37.98
CA GLN A 614 -6.57 1.85 39.38
C GLN A 614 -7.66 0.79 39.54
N ALA A 615 -8.02 0.09 38.46
CA ALA A 615 -9.15 -0.82 38.43
C ALA A 615 -8.80 -2.16 39.08
N SER A 616 -9.48 -2.46 40.19
CA SER A 616 -9.29 -3.69 40.98
C SER A 616 -9.88 -4.95 40.34
N ASN A 617 -10.46 -4.84 39.14
CA ASN A 617 -11.13 -5.94 38.44
C ASN A 617 -10.49 -6.31 37.10
N LEU A 618 -9.30 -5.78 36.76
CA LEU A 618 -8.59 -6.17 35.54
C LEU A 618 -7.92 -7.54 35.64
N VAL A 619 -7.46 -7.90 36.84
CA VAL A 619 -6.88 -9.21 37.16
C VAL A 619 -7.39 -9.68 38.53
N PRO A 620 -7.49 -11.00 38.79
CA PRO A 620 -8.03 -11.50 40.06
C PRO A 620 -7.23 -11.17 41.32
N ASN A 621 -5.97 -10.73 41.18
CA ASN A 621 -5.01 -10.58 42.28
C ASN A 621 -4.59 -9.12 42.54
N ASP A 622 -5.29 -8.13 41.98
CA ASP A 622 -5.05 -6.72 42.32
C ASP A 622 -5.92 -6.31 43.52
N PHE A 623 -5.28 -6.11 44.67
CA PHE A 623 -5.95 -5.81 45.94
C PHE A 623 -5.53 -4.47 46.56
N ASN A 624 -4.67 -3.71 45.89
CA ASN A 624 -3.99 -2.59 46.53
C ASN A 624 -4.71 -1.23 46.34
N ASN A 625 -5.77 -1.19 45.50
CA ASN A 625 -6.53 0.02 45.14
C ASN A 625 -5.63 1.21 44.75
N SER A 626 -4.49 0.91 44.14
CA SER A 626 -3.49 1.86 43.71
C SER A 626 -3.32 1.78 42.20
N SER A 627 -2.70 2.80 41.61
CA SER A 627 -2.27 2.74 40.21
C SER A 627 -1.20 1.66 40.04
N ASP A 628 -1.47 0.67 39.20
CA ASP A 628 -0.55 -0.38 38.81
C ASP A 628 -0.34 -0.38 37.29
N VAL A 629 0.82 -0.86 36.83
CA VAL A 629 1.07 -1.10 35.41
C VAL A 629 0.53 -2.46 35.04
N PHE A 630 -0.26 -2.51 33.97
CA PHE A 630 -0.78 -3.72 33.36
C PHE A 630 -0.18 -3.90 31.98
N TRP A 631 -0.03 -5.15 31.57
CA TRP A 631 0.37 -5.53 30.23
C TRP A 631 -0.66 -6.50 29.69
N ARG A 632 -1.17 -6.25 28.47
CA ARG A 632 -2.24 -7.01 27.85
C ARG A 632 -1.85 -7.51 26.48
N ASP A 633 -2.17 -8.77 26.22
CA ASP A 633 -2.16 -9.40 24.90
C ASP A 633 -3.57 -9.39 24.32
N LEU A 634 -3.80 -8.63 23.25
CA LEU A 634 -5.09 -8.50 22.60
C LEU A 634 -5.47 -9.74 21.78
N GLN A 635 -4.50 -10.56 21.35
CA GLN A 635 -4.80 -11.78 20.60
C GLN A 635 -5.37 -12.87 21.52
N THR A 636 -4.82 -12.99 22.74
CA THR A 636 -5.27 -14.00 23.71
C THR A 636 -6.28 -13.46 24.74
N GLY A 637 -6.42 -12.13 24.83
CA GLY A 637 -7.23 -11.46 25.87
C GLY A 637 -6.60 -11.48 27.26
N THR A 638 -5.33 -11.92 27.38
CA THR A 638 -4.66 -12.08 28.68
C THR A 638 -4.16 -10.74 29.20
N THR A 639 -4.51 -10.40 30.45
CA THR A 639 -3.98 -9.23 31.18
C THR A 639 -3.13 -9.70 32.37
N VAL A 640 -1.95 -9.12 32.53
CA VAL A 640 -1.01 -9.38 33.64
C VAL A 640 -0.67 -8.07 34.34
N SER A 641 -0.61 -8.09 35.68
CA SER A 641 -0.10 -6.95 36.46
C SER A 641 1.43 -7.00 36.51
N VAL A 642 2.07 -5.92 36.07
CA VAL A 642 3.53 -5.71 36.08
C VAL A 642 4.01 -5.23 37.45
N THR A 643 3.17 -4.49 38.19
CA THR A 643 3.49 -3.96 39.53
C THR A 643 2.51 -4.42 40.63
N PRO A 644 2.27 -5.73 40.83
CA PRO A 644 1.16 -6.24 41.64
C PRO A 644 1.19 -5.88 43.13
N ALA A 645 2.31 -5.34 43.64
CA ALA A 645 2.49 -5.00 45.05
C ALA A 645 2.89 -3.53 45.28
N GLY A 646 2.84 -2.66 44.26
CA GLY A 646 3.43 -1.33 44.37
C GLY A 646 2.83 -0.29 43.44
N ARG A 647 2.53 0.89 44.01
CA ARG A 647 2.10 2.09 43.30
C ARG A 647 3.05 2.47 42.17
N ALA A 648 2.59 2.37 40.93
CA ALA A 648 3.26 2.84 39.73
C ALA A 648 3.17 4.38 39.63
N LEU A 649 4.28 5.01 39.23
CA LEU A 649 4.38 6.46 39.02
C LEU A 649 4.65 6.84 37.56
N ALA A 650 5.42 6.01 36.85
CA ALA A 650 5.71 6.17 35.43
C ALA A 650 6.16 4.81 34.87
N PHE A 651 5.98 4.59 33.57
CA PHE A 651 6.55 3.45 32.89
C PHE A 651 6.91 3.78 31.43
N SER A 652 7.69 2.91 30.82
CA SER A 652 8.01 2.90 29.40
C SER A 652 8.14 1.45 28.95
N MET A 653 7.78 1.17 27.69
CA MET A 653 7.78 -0.18 27.12
C MET A 653 8.69 -0.22 25.89
N SER A 654 9.45 -1.31 25.73
CA SER A 654 10.26 -1.51 24.53
C SER A 654 9.38 -1.84 23.32
N ALA A 655 9.80 -1.43 22.12
CA ALA A 655 9.04 -1.62 20.88
C ALA A 655 8.87 -3.11 20.50
N ASP A 656 9.86 -3.95 20.87
CA ASP A 656 9.81 -5.41 20.74
C ASP A 656 8.84 -6.08 21.73
N VAL A 657 8.21 -5.29 22.61
CA VAL A 657 7.22 -5.70 23.60
C VAL A 657 7.74 -6.68 24.66
N ARG A 658 9.06 -6.82 24.75
CA ARG A 658 9.69 -7.74 25.68
C ARG A 658 9.83 -7.15 27.08
N ARG A 659 10.07 -5.84 27.19
CA ARG A 659 10.45 -5.18 28.44
C ARG A 659 9.50 -4.05 28.79
N VAL A 660 9.16 -3.97 30.07
CA VAL A 660 8.45 -2.81 30.66
C VAL A 660 9.31 -2.27 31.80
N ALA A 661 9.84 -1.06 31.64
CA ALA A 661 10.54 -0.34 32.70
C ALA A 661 9.53 0.52 33.45
N CYS A 662 9.50 0.47 34.78
CA CYS A 662 8.58 1.25 35.60
C CYS A 662 9.21 1.82 36.87
N LEU A 663 8.66 2.94 37.33
CA LEU A 663 8.92 3.53 38.64
C LEU A 663 7.82 3.09 39.60
N ALA A 664 8.16 2.31 40.62
CA ALA A 664 7.19 1.78 41.57
C ALA A 664 7.68 1.84 43.03
N GLY A 665 6.73 1.97 43.96
CA GLY A 665 6.98 1.93 45.41
C GLY A 665 7.23 3.30 46.07
N LEU A 666 7.45 3.29 47.40
CA LEU A 666 7.76 4.48 48.20
C LEU A 666 8.93 4.17 49.16
N PRO A 667 10.14 4.72 48.93
CA PRO A 667 10.54 5.60 47.82
C PRO A 667 10.52 4.88 46.46
N PRO A 668 10.32 5.60 45.34
CA PRO A 668 10.22 4.98 44.03
C PRO A 668 11.55 4.37 43.58
N LYS A 669 11.48 3.14 43.09
CA LYS A 669 12.58 2.40 42.46
C LYS A 669 12.28 2.15 41.01
N MET A 670 13.33 2.08 40.21
CA MET A 670 13.28 1.59 38.84
C MET A 670 13.24 0.06 38.86
N LEU A 671 12.25 -0.50 38.18
CA LEU A 671 12.08 -1.92 37.94
C LEU A 671 12.05 -2.15 36.42
N VAL A 672 12.58 -3.27 35.96
CA VAL A 672 12.39 -3.74 34.57
C VAL A 672 11.76 -5.12 34.61
N TRP A 673 10.58 -5.25 34.05
CA TRP A 673 9.82 -6.49 33.90
C TRP A 673 10.01 -7.09 32.51
N ASP A 674 9.97 -8.41 32.43
CA ASP A 674 10.16 -9.20 31.21
C ASP A 674 8.89 -9.99 30.88
N SER A 675 8.35 -9.83 29.66
CA SER A 675 7.11 -10.47 29.28
C SER A 675 7.18 -11.99 29.12
N PRO A 676 8.26 -12.60 28.57
CA PRO A 676 8.36 -14.07 28.49
C PRO A 676 8.40 -14.76 29.86
N SER A 677 9.16 -14.22 30.81
CA SER A 677 9.25 -14.80 32.16
C SER A 677 8.17 -14.30 33.11
N GLN A 678 7.49 -13.20 32.78
CA GLN A 678 6.55 -12.47 33.63
C GLN A 678 7.13 -12.07 35.00
N THR A 679 8.43 -11.76 35.06
CA THR A 679 9.12 -11.39 36.29
C THR A 679 9.90 -10.09 36.17
N VAL A 680 10.18 -9.44 37.30
CA VAL A 680 11.12 -8.32 37.38
C VAL A 680 12.55 -8.88 37.26
N VAL A 681 13.25 -8.48 36.20
CA VAL A 681 14.62 -8.92 35.89
C VAL A 681 15.68 -7.94 36.37
N TYR A 682 15.30 -6.71 36.70
CA TYR A 682 16.21 -5.70 37.20
C TYR A 682 15.52 -4.76 38.20
N SER A 683 16.25 -4.36 39.24
CA SER A 683 15.86 -3.29 40.16
C SER A 683 17.11 -2.51 40.58
N ASN A 684 17.00 -1.17 40.58
CA ASN A 684 18.14 -0.32 40.89
C ASN A 684 18.43 -0.24 42.40
N ALA A 685 19.70 0.02 42.75
CA ALA A 685 20.13 0.23 44.12
C ALA A 685 19.93 1.67 44.63
N THR A 686 19.88 2.65 43.73
CA THR A 686 19.74 4.09 44.03
C THR A 686 18.31 4.47 44.43
N ALA A 687 18.14 5.24 45.52
CA ALA A 687 16.85 5.80 45.88
C ALA A 687 16.66 7.17 45.21
N SER A 688 15.49 7.39 44.60
CA SER A 688 15.01 8.64 43.96
C SER A 688 15.38 8.84 42.48
N ILE A 689 14.70 8.09 41.60
CA ILE A 689 14.57 8.39 40.17
C ILE A 689 13.24 9.11 39.94
N SER A 690 13.22 10.17 39.12
CA SER A 690 12.02 10.97 38.85
C SER A 690 11.37 10.71 37.50
N ALA A 691 12.12 10.16 36.54
CA ALA A 691 11.64 9.84 35.20
C ALA A 691 12.52 8.75 34.55
N LEU A 692 11.94 7.97 33.64
CA LEU A 692 12.67 6.96 32.87
C LEU A 692 12.07 6.74 31.47
N THR A 693 12.87 6.20 30.57
CA THR A 693 12.44 5.56 29.33
C THR A 693 13.34 4.37 28.99
N ILE A 694 12.83 3.37 28.29
CA ILE A 694 13.61 2.23 27.81
C ILE A 694 13.75 2.30 26.28
N SER A 695 14.92 1.92 25.77
CA SER A 695 15.18 1.84 24.33
C SER A 695 14.29 0.81 23.65
N ALA A 696 14.08 0.99 22.35
CA ALA A 696 13.23 0.12 21.53
C ALA A 696 13.63 -1.37 21.58
N ASP A 697 14.93 -1.65 21.72
CA ASP A 697 15.50 -3.00 21.83
C ASP A 697 15.46 -3.58 23.26
N GLY A 698 14.94 -2.82 24.23
CA GLY A 698 14.79 -3.25 25.61
C GLY A 698 16.10 -3.38 26.41
N ASN A 699 17.24 -2.91 25.90
CA ASN A 699 18.54 -3.11 26.54
C ASN A 699 19.07 -1.89 27.31
N PHE A 700 18.58 -0.69 27.01
CA PHE A 700 19.11 0.54 27.58
C PHE A 700 18.00 1.36 28.24
N VAL A 701 18.18 1.72 29.51
CA VAL A 701 17.22 2.56 30.24
C VAL A 701 17.85 3.92 30.49
N VAL A 702 17.25 4.97 29.95
CA VAL A 702 17.62 6.36 30.25
C VAL A 702 16.75 6.82 31.41
N TYR A 703 17.36 7.40 32.44
CA TYR A 703 16.66 7.82 33.65
C TYR A 703 17.26 9.09 34.24
N GLN A 704 16.46 9.78 35.04
CA GLN A 704 16.87 10.99 35.73
C GLN A 704 17.04 10.73 37.23
N ALA A 705 18.24 10.99 37.74
CA ALA A 705 18.58 10.94 39.16
C ALA A 705 19.03 12.32 39.63
N GLY A 706 18.19 12.99 40.42
CA GLY A 706 18.41 14.40 40.78
C GLY A 706 18.42 15.31 39.54
N ASN A 707 19.51 16.06 39.35
CA ASN A 707 19.72 16.92 38.18
C ASN A 707 20.63 16.27 37.11
N GLN A 708 20.84 14.95 37.16
CA GLN A 708 21.69 14.25 36.19
C GLN A 708 20.85 13.29 35.36
N LEU A 709 20.99 13.41 34.04
CA LEU A 709 20.53 12.41 33.09
C LEU A 709 21.56 11.27 33.07
N SER A 710 21.09 10.05 33.27
CA SER A 710 21.92 8.84 33.35
C SER A 710 21.33 7.75 32.48
N GLY A 711 22.16 6.79 32.08
CA GLY A 711 21.75 5.60 31.35
C GLY A 711 22.16 4.34 32.11
N HIS A 712 21.40 3.27 31.97
CA HIS A 712 21.75 1.94 32.46
C HIS A 712 21.66 0.95 31.30
N ASP A 713 22.77 0.31 30.98
CA ASP A 713 22.80 -0.81 30.04
C ASP A 713 22.49 -2.10 30.80
N LEU A 714 21.33 -2.69 30.52
CA LEU A 714 20.85 -3.93 31.16
C LEU A 714 21.68 -5.16 30.78
N LYS A 715 22.39 -5.13 29.64
CA LYS A 715 23.21 -6.25 29.15
C LYS A 715 24.57 -6.25 29.82
N SER A 716 25.22 -5.10 29.90
CA SER A 716 26.53 -4.96 30.56
C SER A 716 26.42 -4.69 32.07
N ASN A 717 25.23 -4.31 32.54
CA ASN A 717 24.95 -3.90 33.92
C ASN A 717 25.83 -2.72 34.36
N ILE A 718 25.95 -1.71 33.49
CA ILE A 718 26.79 -0.52 33.68
C ILE A 718 25.92 0.74 33.65
N ASP A 719 26.15 1.65 34.61
CA ASP A 719 25.60 3.00 34.60
C ASP A 719 26.51 3.96 33.81
N LEU A 720 25.89 4.83 33.00
CA LEU A 720 26.52 5.85 32.19
C LEU A 720 25.99 7.24 32.58
N THR A 721 26.87 8.24 32.61
CA THR A 721 26.46 9.65 32.74
C THR A 721 26.22 10.24 31.36
N ILE A 722 25.06 10.87 31.15
CA ILE A 722 24.66 11.44 29.86
C ILE A 722 24.61 12.98 30.00
N GLY A 723 25.48 13.69 29.28
CA GLY A 723 25.51 15.16 29.25
C GLY A 723 25.92 15.85 30.56
N THR A 724 25.78 17.18 30.60
CA THR A 724 25.99 18.03 31.78
C THR A 724 24.76 18.06 32.69
N THR A 725 24.91 18.52 33.95
CA THR A 725 23.81 18.66 34.92
C THR A 725 22.60 19.35 34.28
N VAL A 726 21.48 18.64 34.12
CA VAL A 726 20.23 19.12 33.54
C VAL A 726 19.26 19.45 34.69
N PRO A 727 19.10 20.73 35.05
CA PRO A 727 18.14 21.13 36.06
C PRO A 727 16.73 21.23 35.45
N PHE A 728 15.72 20.79 36.20
CA PHE A 728 14.31 21.16 36.01
C PHE A 728 13.58 20.62 34.76
N GLY A 729 13.66 19.32 34.49
CA GLY A 729 12.61 18.61 33.73
C GLY A 729 11.89 17.61 34.62
N LYS A 730 10.55 17.66 34.73
CA LYS A 730 9.72 16.60 35.35
C LYS A 730 9.21 15.58 34.33
N MET A 731 9.65 15.68 33.08
CA MET A 731 9.18 14.82 31.98
C MET A 731 10.22 13.82 31.55
N SER A 732 9.74 12.65 31.15
CA SER A 732 10.59 11.55 30.72
C SER A 732 11.34 11.91 29.45
N PRO A 733 12.68 11.75 29.43
CA PRO A 733 13.45 11.85 28.20
C PRO A 733 12.98 10.75 27.22
N GLN A 734 13.16 10.97 25.92
CA GLN A 734 12.93 9.95 24.89
C GLN A 734 14.23 9.62 24.18
N ILE A 735 14.37 8.38 23.72
CA ILE A 735 15.55 7.89 22.99
C ILE A 735 15.11 7.36 21.63
N SER A 736 15.85 7.70 20.58
CA SER A 736 15.62 7.16 19.24
C SER A 736 15.92 5.65 19.22
N SER A 737 15.20 4.88 18.40
CA SER A 737 15.35 3.42 18.33
C SER A 737 16.75 2.97 17.92
N ASN A 738 17.47 3.78 17.14
CA ASN A 738 18.89 3.52 16.82
C ASN A 738 19.86 3.75 18.01
N GLY A 739 19.34 4.16 19.18
CA GLY A 739 20.08 4.36 20.42
C GLY A 739 21.04 5.55 20.40
N ARG A 740 20.97 6.43 19.39
CA ARG A 740 21.93 7.53 19.20
C ARG A 740 21.47 8.87 19.77
N PHE A 741 20.19 9.21 19.63
CA PHE A 741 19.68 10.53 19.96
C PHE A 741 18.78 10.46 21.18
N ILE A 742 18.99 11.39 22.13
CA ILE A 742 18.12 11.55 23.29
C ILE A 742 17.50 12.94 23.23
N VAL A 743 16.17 13.01 23.28
CA VAL A 743 15.45 14.28 23.43
C VAL A 743 15.02 14.46 24.87
N TYR A 744 15.23 15.66 25.40
CA TYR A 744 14.96 15.98 26.78
C TYR A 744 14.56 17.45 26.92
N VAL A 745 14.09 17.78 28.12
CA VAL A 745 13.58 19.11 28.46
C VAL A 745 14.44 19.71 29.56
N SER A 746 14.80 20.99 29.45
CA SER A 746 15.51 21.72 30.50
C SER A 746 15.01 23.14 30.64
N GLY A 747 14.90 23.63 31.88
CA GLY A 747 14.61 25.03 32.19
C GLY A 747 15.84 25.80 32.71
N ALA A 748 17.04 25.26 32.54
CA ALA A 748 18.26 26.01 32.82
C ALA A 748 18.49 27.05 31.73
N SER A 749 19.08 28.18 32.10
CA SER A 749 19.47 29.18 31.11
C SER A 749 20.82 28.84 30.48
N ASN A 750 20.92 29.04 29.17
CA ASN A 750 22.14 28.87 28.37
C ASN A 750 22.65 27.41 28.35
N VAL A 751 21.76 26.41 28.21
CA VAL A 751 22.14 25.01 27.97
C VAL A 751 23.03 24.89 26.72
N VAL A 752 22.69 25.68 25.69
CA VAL A 752 23.53 25.97 24.53
C VAL A 752 23.59 27.48 24.32
N ALA A 753 24.55 27.98 23.52
CA ALA A 753 24.72 29.42 23.32
C ALA A 753 23.48 30.16 22.77
N ASN A 754 22.61 29.45 22.06
CA ASN A 754 21.39 30.00 21.44
C ASN A 754 20.12 29.76 22.29
N ASP A 755 20.25 29.24 23.50
CA ASP A 755 19.15 29.19 24.48
C ASP A 755 19.11 30.53 25.24
N THR A 756 18.10 31.35 24.93
CA THR A 756 18.09 32.79 25.22
C THR A 756 16.87 33.29 26.00
N ASN A 757 15.83 32.45 26.17
CA ASN A 757 14.51 32.85 26.68
C ASN A 757 14.35 32.63 28.21
N ASN A 758 15.30 31.96 28.87
CA ASN A 758 15.24 31.57 30.29
C ASN A 758 13.96 30.80 30.69
N THR A 759 13.37 30.05 29.77
CA THR A 759 12.24 29.16 30.05
C THR A 759 12.60 27.72 29.73
N THR A 760 11.62 26.84 29.82
CA THR A 760 11.78 25.43 29.50
C THR A 760 11.86 25.21 28.00
N ASP A 761 12.88 24.50 27.53
CA ASP A 761 13.11 24.22 26.11
C ASP A 761 13.37 22.74 25.83
N VAL A 762 13.22 22.36 24.56
CA VAL A 762 13.45 21.01 24.06
C VAL A 762 14.84 20.94 23.44
N PHE A 763 15.63 19.98 23.90
CA PHE A 763 17.00 19.75 23.47
C PHE A 763 17.16 18.33 22.95
N LEU A 764 18.08 18.16 22.02
CA LEU A 764 18.52 16.89 21.48
C LEU A 764 20.00 16.69 21.81
N TYR A 765 20.33 15.57 22.44
CA TYR A 765 21.69 15.11 22.72
C TYR A 765 22.07 14.00 21.74
N ASP A 766 23.19 14.16 21.05
CA ASP A 766 23.78 13.12 20.20
C ASP A 766 24.84 12.35 20.99
N LEU A 767 24.55 11.09 21.32
CA LEU A 767 25.45 10.21 22.08
C LEU A 767 26.76 9.95 21.33
N GLN A 768 26.77 10.03 20.00
CA GLN A 768 27.97 9.76 19.20
C GLN A 768 28.96 10.92 19.25
N THR A 769 28.46 12.15 19.18
CA THR A 769 29.29 13.36 19.14
C THR A 769 29.43 14.04 20.51
N ALA A 770 28.64 13.60 21.49
CA ALA A 770 28.53 14.19 22.82
C ALA A 770 28.15 15.68 22.78
N THR A 771 27.26 16.06 21.86
CA THR A 771 26.80 17.44 21.69
C THR A 771 25.30 17.58 21.96
N THR A 772 24.93 18.70 22.57
CA THR A 772 23.54 19.15 22.72
C THR A 772 23.20 20.18 21.65
N THR A 773 22.02 20.07 21.05
CA THR A 773 21.41 21.07 20.16
C THR A 773 20.03 21.47 20.66
N LEU A 774 19.68 22.75 20.54
CA LEU A 774 18.33 23.26 20.79
C LEU A 774 17.40 22.86 19.63
N THR A 775 16.22 22.34 19.94
CA THR A 775 15.19 21.95 18.97
C THR A 775 14.07 22.99 18.88
N SER A 776 13.68 23.57 20.01
CA SER A 776 12.66 24.64 20.11
C SER A 776 13.22 26.04 19.80
N PHE A 777 13.96 26.18 18.70
CA PHE A 777 14.45 27.48 18.25
C PHE A 777 13.38 28.25 17.46
N ASN A 778 13.45 29.58 17.51
CA ASN A 778 12.57 30.47 16.77
C ASN A 778 12.79 30.36 15.25
N HIS A 779 11.80 30.72 14.46
CA HIS A 779 11.75 30.49 13.00
C HIS A 779 12.94 31.09 12.25
N ASP A 780 13.48 32.22 12.73
CA ASP A 780 14.64 32.90 12.14
C ASP A 780 16.00 32.34 12.62
N ARG A 781 15.98 31.33 13.52
CA ARG A 781 17.13 30.65 14.11
C ARG A 781 18.10 31.57 14.86
N THR A 782 17.61 32.70 15.36
CA THR A 782 18.43 33.64 16.14
C THR A 782 18.52 33.28 17.63
N GLY A 783 17.63 32.41 18.12
CA GLY A 783 17.62 31.96 19.51
C GLY A 783 16.55 30.89 19.78
N SER A 784 16.25 30.68 21.04
CA SER A 784 15.11 29.88 21.52
C SER A 784 13.79 30.58 21.22
N GLY A 785 12.72 29.79 21.09
CA GLY A 785 11.36 30.33 20.98
C GLY A 785 11.01 31.26 22.14
N ASN A 786 10.05 32.15 21.96
CA ASN A 786 9.69 33.16 22.95
C ASN A 786 8.81 32.65 24.12
N GLY A 787 8.59 31.34 24.21
CA GLY A 787 7.75 30.68 25.21
C GLY A 787 8.20 29.24 25.52
N PRO A 788 7.64 28.60 26.57
CA PRO A 788 8.06 27.28 27.01
C PRO A 788 7.73 26.18 25.99
N SER A 789 8.68 25.27 25.75
CA SER A 789 8.55 24.05 24.94
C SER A 789 8.80 22.80 25.75
N ASP A 790 7.99 21.77 25.54
CA ASP A 790 7.95 20.59 26.41
C ASP A 790 7.35 19.34 25.70
N SER A 791 7.22 18.22 26.41
CA SER A 791 6.60 16.96 25.93
C SER A 791 7.18 16.39 24.62
N PRO A 792 8.51 16.21 24.50
CA PRO A 792 9.10 15.77 23.24
C PRO A 792 8.91 14.28 22.97
N SER A 793 8.81 13.91 21.70
CA SER A 793 8.88 12.54 21.17
C SER A 793 9.79 12.50 19.93
N ILE A 794 10.37 11.34 19.61
CA ILE A 794 11.40 11.20 18.57
C ILE A 794 11.22 9.93 17.73
N SER A 795 11.43 10.06 16.42
CA SER A 795 11.44 8.97 15.44
C SER A 795 12.65 8.03 15.57
N ALA A 796 12.62 6.85 14.94
CA ALA A 796 13.63 5.79 15.09
C ALA A 796 15.04 6.20 14.65
N ASP A 797 15.12 6.85 13.48
CA ASP A 797 16.35 7.39 12.92
C ASP A 797 16.79 8.68 13.66
N GLY A 798 15.88 9.21 14.47
CA GLY A 798 15.98 10.44 15.22
C GLY A 798 15.85 11.69 14.36
N ARG A 799 15.39 11.59 13.10
CA ARG A 799 15.26 12.73 12.18
C ARG A 799 14.19 13.71 12.63
N PHE A 800 13.01 13.19 12.97
CA PHE A 800 11.88 13.98 13.41
C PHE A 800 11.77 13.99 14.93
N VAL A 801 11.63 15.18 15.51
CA VAL A 801 11.34 15.41 16.93
C VAL A 801 10.04 16.18 17.03
N THR A 802 9.01 15.60 17.63
CA THR A 802 7.74 16.29 17.90
C THR A 802 7.72 16.82 19.32
N TYR A 803 7.05 17.94 19.55
CA TYR A 803 6.97 18.54 20.88
C TYR A 803 5.83 19.54 20.96
N ARG A 804 5.46 19.89 22.19
CA ARG A 804 4.50 20.96 22.47
C ARG A 804 5.25 22.27 22.71
N SER A 805 4.74 23.40 22.24
CA SER A 805 5.28 24.72 22.56
C SER A 805 4.17 25.74 22.79
N SER A 806 4.40 26.70 23.69
CA SER A 806 3.55 27.90 23.86
C SER A 806 4.19 29.15 23.26
N ALA A 807 5.21 28.97 22.43
CA ALA A 807 5.91 30.05 21.74
C ALA A 807 5.33 30.26 20.34
N ASP A 808 4.96 31.50 20.03
CA ASP A 808 4.29 31.87 18.78
C ASP A 808 5.25 32.19 17.62
N ASP A 809 6.55 32.02 17.83
CA ASP A 809 7.61 32.38 16.90
C ASP A 809 8.43 31.19 16.38
N LEU A 810 8.01 29.94 16.62
CA LEU A 810 8.71 28.73 16.14
C LEU A 810 8.48 28.44 14.66
N ALA A 811 7.27 28.70 14.18
CA ALA A 811 6.87 28.49 12.80
C ALA A 811 5.83 29.54 12.39
N ALA A 812 5.77 29.86 11.09
CA ALA A 812 4.73 30.73 10.56
C ALA A 812 3.33 30.09 10.76
N GLY A 813 2.32 30.93 11.03
CA GLY A 813 0.93 30.51 11.16
C GLY A 813 0.47 30.22 12.60
N ASP A 814 1.39 30.11 13.55
CA ASP A 814 1.01 30.08 14.97
C ASP A 814 0.57 31.47 15.42
N ASN A 815 -0.70 31.62 15.80
CA ASN A 815 -1.30 32.93 16.06
C ASN A 815 -2.43 32.91 17.12
N ASN A 816 -2.66 31.79 17.78
CA ASN A 816 -3.73 31.65 18.76
C ASN A 816 -3.30 32.01 20.19
N GLY A 817 -1.98 32.13 20.45
CA GLY A 817 -1.42 32.37 21.78
C GLY A 817 -1.65 31.21 22.77
N GLN A 818 -1.92 30.01 22.26
CA GLN A 818 -2.12 28.78 23.02
C GLN A 818 -0.93 27.84 22.82
N PRO A 819 -0.83 26.76 23.63
CA PRO A 819 0.12 25.70 23.34
C PRO A 819 -0.29 24.90 22.10
N ASP A 820 0.67 24.69 21.20
CA ASP A 820 0.50 23.96 19.94
C ASP A 820 1.54 22.86 19.77
N VAL A 821 1.32 21.99 18.78
CA VAL A 821 2.18 20.85 18.47
C VAL A 821 3.06 21.20 17.28
N PHE A 822 4.35 20.91 17.41
CA PHE A 822 5.36 21.15 16.39
C PHE A 822 6.14 19.88 16.08
N VAL A 823 6.69 19.81 14.87
CA VAL A 823 7.69 18.84 14.47
C VAL A 823 8.94 19.53 13.95
N PHE A 824 10.08 19.18 14.51
CA PHE A 824 11.40 19.53 14.01
C PHE A 824 11.92 18.43 13.09
N ASP A 825 12.22 18.79 11.85
CA ASP A 825 12.93 17.92 10.91
C ASP A 825 14.41 18.29 10.91
N ARG A 826 15.27 17.39 11.42
CA ARG A 826 16.72 17.59 11.47
C ARG A 826 17.38 17.65 10.10
N LEU A 827 16.78 17.05 9.07
CA LEU A 827 17.37 17.06 7.73
C LEU A 827 17.28 18.47 7.11
N THR A 828 16.11 19.11 7.26
CA THR A 828 15.86 20.48 6.76
C THR A 828 16.21 21.56 7.79
N GLY A 829 16.33 21.17 9.06
CA GLY A 829 16.58 22.03 10.20
C GLY A 829 15.39 22.91 10.57
N THR A 830 14.15 22.52 10.26
CA THR A 830 12.98 23.42 10.36
C THR A 830 11.93 22.90 11.34
N ASN A 831 11.31 23.83 12.08
CA ASN A 831 10.12 23.58 12.87
C ASN A 831 8.87 23.82 12.00
N THR A 832 7.92 22.88 12.08
CA THR A 832 6.64 22.92 11.36
C THR A 832 5.50 22.77 12.37
N LEU A 833 4.52 23.67 12.30
CA LEU A 833 3.29 23.58 13.09
C LEU A 833 2.43 22.41 12.58
N VAL A 834 2.01 21.54 13.50
CA VAL A 834 1.24 20.31 13.24
C VAL A 834 -0.24 20.53 13.52
N SER A 835 -0.55 21.19 14.65
CA SER A 835 -1.93 21.48 15.08
C SER A 835 -2.56 22.65 14.31
N VAL A 836 -2.51 22.58 12.98
CA VAL A 836 -3.14 23.55 12.10
C VAL A 836 -4.65 23.38 12.04
N ASN A 837 -5.36 24.49 11.87
CA ASN A 837 -6.78 24.49 11.53
C ASN A 837 -7.03 23.78 10.18
N GLN A 838 -8.30 23.56 9.84
CA GLN A 838 -8.73 22.84 8.64
C GLN A 838 -8.10 23.37 7.34
N SER A 839 -7.80 24.67 7.26
CA SER A 839 -7.19 25.26 6.07
C SER A 839 -5.70 24.96 5.92
N GLY A 840 -5.06 24.46 6.97
CA GLY A 840 -3.62 24.22 7.04
C GLY A 840 -2.77 25.49 7.15
N THR A 841 -3.38 26.67 7.31
CA THR A 841 -2.66 27.96 7.22
C THR A 841 -2.38 28.64 8.55
N ALA A 842 -3.06 28.23 9.63
CA ALA A 842 -2.88 28.80 10.96
C ALA A 842 -3.06 27.72 12.04
N SER A 843 -2.63 28.00 13.27
CA SER A 843 -2.94 27.19 14.46
C SER A 843 -4.44 27.01 14.65
N GLY A 844 -4.84 25.89 15.25
CA GLY A 844 -6.20 25.68 15.71
C GLY A 844 -6.65 26.76 16.71
N ASN A 845 -7.95 26.87 16.92
CA ASN A 845 -8.56 27.91 17.75
C ASN A 845 -8.45 27.66 19.28
N ASP A 846 -7.85 26.55 19.70
CA ASP A 846 -7.57 26.20 21.09
C ASP A 846 -6.32 25.31 21.18
N ARG A 847 -5.93 24.93 22.39
CA ARG A 847 -4.68 24.22 22.69
C ARG A 847 -4.61 22.80 22.12
N SER A 848 -3.43 22.46 21.62
CA SER A 848 -3.01 21.12 21.23
C SER A 848 -1.80 20.67 22.04
N THR A 849 -1.82 19.43 22.55
CA THR A 849 -0.81 18.95 23.51
C THR A 849 -0.51 17.46 23.36
N GLY A 850 0.52 17.00 24.08
CA GLY A 850 0.85 15.58 24.22
C GLY A 850 1.14 14.85 22.90
N PRO A 851 2.03 15.38 22.04
CA PRO A 851 2.35 14.72 20.79
C PRO A 851 3.21 13.48 21.01
N THR A 852 3.03 12.49 20.15
CA THR A 852 3.97 11.39 19.96
C THR A 852 4.06 11.04 18.48
N ILE A 853 5.18 10.46 18.06
CA ILE A 853 5.46 10.13 16.66
C ILE A 853 5.72 8.64 16.49
N SER A 854 5.29 8.09 15.36
CA SER A 854 5.59 6.72 14.96
C SER A 854 7.08 6.50 14.75
N THR A 855 7.51 5.24 14.85
CA THR A 855 8.93 4.86 14.75
C THR A 855 9.47 5.15 13.35
N ASP A 856 8.68 4.92 12.32
CA ASP A 856 8.99 5.26 10.92
C ASP A 856 9.01 6.79 10.63
N GLY A 857 8.55 7.62 11.57
CA GLY A 857 8.52 9.07 11.44
C GLY A 857 7.44 9.62 10.51
N THR A 858 6.46 8.80 10.11
CA THR A 858 5.43 9.18 9.13
C THR A 858 4.17 9.75 9.78
N THR A 859 3.89 9.42 11.04
CA THR A 859 2.62 9.75 11.70
C THR A 859 2.83 10.36 13.07
N ILE A 860 2.24 11.52 13.31
CA ILE A 860 2.20 12.20 14.60
C ILE A 860 0.80 12.07 15.14
N VAL A 861 0.63 11.63 16.38
CA VAL A 861 -0.64 11.69 17.11
C VAL A 861 -0.55 12.65 18.26
N PHE A 862 -1.62 13.37 18.52
CA PHE A 862 -1.69 14.37 19.58
C PHE A 862 -3.13 14.53 20.05
N ARG A 863 -3.34 15.32 21.10
CA ARG A 863 -4.68 15.63 21.59
C ARG A 863 -4.96 17.13 21.48
N SER A 864 -6.18 17.51 21.12
CA SER A 864 -6.57 18.90 20.92
C SER A 864 -7.95 19.19 21.49
N VAL A 865 -8.16 20.43 21.94
CA VAL A 865 -9.49 20.99 22.29
C VAL A 865 -10.05 21.83 21.14
N ALA A 866 -9.23 22.10 20.13
CA ALA A 866 -9.58 22.99 19.04
C ALA A 866 -10.57 22.32 18.08
N ALA A 867 -11.77 22.89 18.00
CA ALA A 867 -12.88 22.38 17.20
C ALA A 867 -12.75 22.67 15.69
N ASP A 868 -11.69 23.39 15.28
CA ASP A 868 -11.47 23.81 13.88
C ASP A 868 -10.28 23.10 13.21
N LEU A 869 -9.72 22.05 13.82
CA LEU A 869 -8.71 21.19 13.19
C LEU A 869 -9.31 20.35 12.06
N ILE A 870 -10.56 19.91 12.22
CA ILE A 870 -11.30 19.13 11.23
C ILE A 870 -12.81 19.38 11.37
N THR A 871 -13.56 19.24 10.29
CA THR A 871 -15.03 19.13 10.34
C THR A 871 -15.46 17.85 11.05
N GLY A 872 -16.50 17.91 11.88
CA GLY A 872 -17.02 16.72 12.57
C GLY A 872 -16.68 16.68 14.06
N ASP A 873 -15.78 17.54 14.53
CA ASP A 873 -15.53 17.74 15.94
C ASP A 873 -16.49 18.78 16.54
N PHE A 874 -17.62 18.31 17.08
CA PHE A 874 -18.71 19.17 17.60
C PHE A 874 -18.90 19.08 19.11
N ASN A 875 -18.10 18.27 19.79
CA ASN A 875 -18.33 17.94 21.19
C ASN A 875 -17.72 18.99 22.16
N ASN A 876 -16.89 19.92 21.65
CA ASN A 876 -16.14 20.93 22.41
C ASN A 876 -15.36 20.34 23.60
N THR A 877 -14.89 19.10 23.48
CA THR A 877 -14.02 18.46 24.46
C THR A 877 -12.70 18.09 23.82
N GLN A 878 -11.79 17.52 24.60
CA GLN A 878 -10.50 17.10 24.10
C GLN A 878 -10.65 15.80 23.30
N ASP A 879 -10.09 15.78 22.10
CA ASP A 879 -10.07 14.64 21.20
C ASP A 879 -8.64 14.27 20.77
N VAL A 880 -8.49 13.06 20.23
CA VAL A 880 -7.21 12.56 19.70
C VAL A 880 -7.20 12.72 18.20
N PHE A 881 -6.11 13.27 17.68
CA PHE A 881 -5.89 13.52 16.27
C PHE A 881 -4.60 12.85 15.80
N PHE A 882 -4.51 12.55 14.51
CA PHE A 882 -3.26 12.23 13.84
C PHE A 882 -2.97 13.16 12.67
N PHE A 883 -1.70 13.27 12.32
CA PHE A 883 -1.15 14.07 11.24
C PHE A 883 -0.05 13.28 10.52
N HIS A 884 -0.12 13.18 9.20
CA HIS A 884 0.96 12.58 8.41
C HIS A 884 2.08 13.58 8.18
N VAL A 885 3.30 13.22 8.58
CA VAL A 885 4.52 13.96 8.28
C VAL A 885 4.76 13.89 6.77
N PRO A 886 4.81 15.02 6.05
CA PRO A 886 5.08 15.01 4.62
C PRO A 886 6.46 14.42 4.32
N THR A 887 6.51 13.26 3.66
CA THR A 887 7.76 12.58 3.25
C THR A 887 8.06 12.69 1.76
N ASN A 888 7.09 13.10 0.95
CA ASN A 888 7.20 13.05 -0.52
C ASN A 888 7.80 14.36 -1.12
N PRO A 889 8.92 14.31 -1.86
CA PRO A 889 9.49 15.45 -2.59
C PRO A 889 8.61 15.98 -3.74
N MET A 890 7.62 15.20 -4.21
CA MET A 890 6.61 15.57 -5.21
C MET A 890 5.34 16.17 -4.61
N ASN A 891 5.25 16.22 -3.28
CA ASN A 891 4.11 16.80 -2.56
C ASN A 891 4.02 18.32 -2.82
N ALA A 892 2.81 18.84 -3.01
CA ALA A 892 2.56 20.27 -3.13
C ALA A 892 2.94 21.08 -1.86
N THR A 893 3.21 20.40 -0.74
CA THR A 893 3.77 20.99 0.50
C THR A 893 5.24 20.63 0.75
N SER A 894 5.92 20.00 -0.21
CA SER A 894 7.34 19.63 -0.07
C SER A 894 8.27 20.84 -0.11
N LYS A 895 9.33 20.80 0.71
CA LYS A 895 10.28 21.90 0.99
C LYS A 895 11.27 22.19 -0.16
N PHE A 896 10.89 21.95 -1.41
CA PHE A 896 11.55 22.59 -2.56
C PHE A 896 10.85 23.93 -2.83
N SER A 897 11.35 25.01 -2.23
CA SER A 897 10.84 26.36 -2.47
C SER A 897 11.73 27.08 -3.48
N ALA A 898 11.16 27.39 -4.65
CA ALA A 898 11.76 28.28 -5.62
C ALA A 898 11.03 29.63 -5.63
N GLN A 899 11.74 30.71 -5.32
CA GLN A 899 11.20 32.06 -5.33
C GLN A 899 11.50 32.73 -6.67
N ALA A 900 10.46 33.23 -7.35
CA ALA A 900 10.58 34.10 -8.51
C ALA A 900 10.45 35.57 -8.07
N SER A 901 11.41 36.41 -8.46
CA SER A 901 11.43 37.84 -8.12
C SER A 901 11.76 38.69 -9.35
N VAL A 902 10.98 39.76 -9.58
CA VAL A 902 11.23 40.70 -10.67
C VAL A 902 12.38 41.62 -10.26
N LEU A 903 13.46 41.64 -11.03
CA LEU A 903 14.62 42.48 -10.74
C LEU A 903 14.34 43.94 -11.10
N PRO A 904 14.61 44.91 -10.18
CA PRO A 904 14.37 46.32 -10.44
C PRO A 904 15.14 46.82 -11.68
N GLY A 905 14.41 47.41 -12.63
CA GLY A 905 14.99 48.13 -13.78
C GLY A 905 15.43 47.28 -14.98
N ALA A 906 15.16 45.97 -15.02
CA ALA A 906 15.76 45.09 -16.04
C ALA A 906 14.82 44.19 -16.86
N ASN A 907 13.48 44.23 -16.68
CA ASN A 907 12.56 43.24 -17.30
C ASN A 907 13.06 41.78 -17.14
N GLN A 908 13.65 41.48 -15.98
CA GLN A 908 14.25 40.18 -15.68
C GLN A 908 13.54 39.56 -14.49
N VAL A 909 13.42 38.24 -14.50
CA VAL A 909 12.93 37.46 -13.36
C VAL A 909 14.05 36.57 -12.84
N ALA A 910 14.40 36.70 -11.57
CA ALA A 910 15.33 35.80 -10.90
C ALA A 910 14.54 34.68 -10.21
N ILE A 911 14.90 33.43 -10.50
CA ILE A 911 14.37 32.21 -9.88
C ILE A 911 15.45 31.69 -8.93
N THR A 912 15.17 31.57 -7.64
CA THR A 912 16.16 31.16 -6.61
C THR A 912 15.62 30.04 -5.72
N TRP A 913 16.46 29.07 -5.34
CA TRP A 913 16.11 27.94 -4.46
C TRP A 913 17.33 27.46 -3.66
N ASP A 914 17.12 26.61 -2.66
CA ASP A 914 18.20 25.95 -1.91
C ASP A 914 18.60 24.65 -2.64
N PRO A 915 19.84 24.53 -3.17
CA PRO A 915 20.26 23.38 -3.96
C PRO A 915 20.70 22.22 -3.07
N VAL A 916 20.38 21.00 -3.50
CA VAL A 916 20.84 19.76 -2.87
C VAL A 916 22.26 19.46 -3.35
N PRO A 917 23.22 19.18 -2.45
CA PRO A 917 24.58 18.81 -2.85
C PRO A 917 24.62 17.59 -3.77
N GLY A 918 25.35 17.70 -4.89
CA GLY A 918 25.51 16.62 -5.87
C GLY A 918 24.44 16.58 -6.98
N TRP A 919 23.47 17.49 -6.97
CA TRP A 919 22.36 17.51 -7.93
C TRP A 919 22.53 18.65 -8.95
N SER A 920 22.19 18.39 -10.21
CA SER A 920 22.23 19.39 -11.31
C SER A 920 20.83 19.83 -11.70
N TYR A 921 20.66 21.11 -12.01
CA TYR A 921 19.33 21.70 -12.20
C TYR A 921 19.21 22.44 -13.54
N GLN A 922 18.00 22.47 -14.09
CA GLN A 922 17.61 23.30 -15.24
C GLN A 922 16.28 23.99 -14.95
N VAL A 923 16.21 25.31 -15.18
CA VAL A 923 14.95 26.04 -15.11
C VAL A 923 14.24 25.96 -16.46
N GLN A 924 12.92 25.78 -16.43
CA GLN A 924 12.06 25.76 -17.60
C GLN A 924 10.91 26.74 -17.43
N TYR A 925 10.32 27.20 -18.53
CA TYR A 925 9.22 28.16 -18.52
C TYR A 925 8.10 27.83 -19.52
N LYS A 926 6.94 28.45 -19.30
CA LYS A 926 5.78 28.54 -20.20
C LYS A 926 5.26 29.96 -20.28
N THR A 927 4.58 30.29 -21.38
CA THR A 927 3.87 31.56 -21.56
C THR A 927 2.39 31.48 -21.21
N ASP A 928 1.82 30.28 -21.28
CA ASP A 928 0.41 29.98 -21.03
C ASP A 928 0.32 28.62 -20.33
N LEU A 929 -0.55 28.48 -19.32
CA LEU A 929 -0.74 27.22 -18.58
C LEU A 929 -1.36 26.11 -19.45
N SER A 930 -2.04 26.47 -20.56
CA SER A 930 -2.61 25.51 -21.52
C SER A 930 -1.58 24.88 -22.47
N GLU A 931 -0.34 25.36 -22.50
CA GLU A 931 0.73 24.75 -23.30
C GLU A 931 1.04 23.35 -22.78
N THR A 932 1.20 22.37 -23.67
CA THR A 932 1.55 20.99 -23.29
C THR A 932 3.04 20.85 -22.94
N ASN A 933 3.92 21.62 -23.59
CA ASN A 933 5.38 21.48 -23.47
C ASN A 933 6.03 22.62 -22.67
N TRP A 934 7.09 22.30 -21.92
CA TRP A 934 7.92 23.28 -21.20
C TRP A 934 9.17 23.63 -22.00
N SER A 935 9.50 24.92 -22.08
CA SER A 935 10.72 25.39 -22.76
C SER A 935 11.87 25.54 -21.78
N ALA A 936 13.08 25.08 -22.12
CA ALA A 936 14.25 25.31 -21.28
C ALA A 936 14.61 26.80 -21.24
N LEU A 937 14.84 27.33 -20.04
CA LEU A 937 15.25 28.71 -19.87
C LEU A 937 16.72 28.86 -20.31
N PRO A 938 17.04 29.80 -21.22
CA PRO A 938 18.41 30.05 -21.63
C PRO A 938 19.19 30.72 -20.49
N GLY A 939 20.34 30.13 -20.11
CA GLY A 939 21.15 30.59 -18.99
C GLY A 939 21.20 29.55 -17.89
N GLY A 940 22.40 29.02 -17.64
CA GLY A 940 22.62 27.95 -16.66
C GLY A 940 22.28 28.37 -15.22
N VAL A 941 22.30 27.38 -14.34
CA VAL A 941 22.11 27.60 -12.89
C VAL A 941 23.41 28.07 -12.27
N ALA A 942 23.38 29.24 -11.62
CA ALA A 942 24.47 29.72 -10.79
C ALA A 942 24.26 29.26 -9.35
N VAL A 943 25.28 28.63 -8.76
CA VAL A 943 25.27 28.23 -7.34
C VAL A 943 26.22 29.15 -6.57
N ASN A 944 25.72 29.81 -5.53
CA ASN A 944 26.51 30.66 -4.65
C ASN A 944 26.23 30.28 -3.18
N GLY A 945 27.15 29.52 -2.58
CA GLY A 945 26.97 28.98 -1.23
C GLY A 945 25.76 28.05 -1.14
N SER A 946 24.80 28.36 -0.27
CA SER A 946 23.59 27.56 -0.03
C SER A 946 22.40 27.94 -0.93
N ARG A 947 22.59 28.78 -1.96
CA ARG A 947 21.51 29.15 -2.89
C ARG A 947 21.91 28.93 -4.35
N ALA A 948 20.98 28.40 -5.12
CA ALA A 948 21.02 28.32 -6.57
C ALA A 948 20.08 29.35 -7.17
N ALA A 949 20.46 29.87 -8.34
CA ALA A 949 19.73 30.91 -9.05
C ALA A 949 19.78 30.72 -10.57
N SER A 950 18.70 31.09 -11.25
CA SER A 950 18.65 31.29 -12.69
C SER A 950 17.90 32.58 -13.01
N VAL A 951 18.26 33.25 -14.09
CA VAL A 951 17.67 34.56 -14.45
C VAL A 951 17.02 34.45 -15.82
N ASP A 952 15.69 34.66 -15.87
CA ASP A 952 14.98 34.84 -17.14
C ASP A 952 15.13 36.29 -17.61
N SER A 953 16.02 36.48 -18.59
CA SER A 953 16.19 37.74 -19.32
C SER A 953 15.39 37.82 -20.62
N THR A 954 14.55 36.84 -20.90
CA THR A 954 13.71 36.76 -22.10
C THR A 954 12.32 37.35 -21.90
N VAL A 955 11.98 37.78 -20.67
CA VAL A 955 10.69 38.37 -20.35
C VAL A 955 10.57 39.77 -20.98
N SER A 956 9.71 39.94 -21.98
CA SER A 956 9.35 41.25 -22.50
C SER A 956 8.18 41.85 -21.72
N GLY A 957 8.18 43.17 -21.50
CA GLY A 957 7.18 43.85 -20.68
C GLY A 957 5.73 43.51 -21.07
N SER A 958 4.97 43.01 -20.09
CA SER A 958 3.58 42.46 -20.11
C SER A 958 3.39 40.95 -20.37
N SER A 959 4.45 40.16 -20.58
CA SER A 959 4.32 38.71 -20.77
C SER A 959 4.07 37.96 -19.45
N GLN A 960 3.02 37.12 -19.40
CA GLN A 960 2.87 36.12 -18.34
C GLN A 960 3.95 35.04 -18.49
N ARG A 961 4.50 34.59 -17.36
CA ARG A 961 5.56 33.59 -17.29
C ARG A 961 5.29 32.65 -16.13
N PHE A 962 5.39 31.36 -16.41
CA PHE A 962 5.31 30.29 -15.41
C PHE A 962 6.63 29.54 -15.44
N TYR A 963 7.23 29.26 -14.28
CA TYR A 963 8.54 28.62 -14.16
C TYR A 963 8.45 27.31 -13.41
N ARG A 964 9.36 26.38 -13.73
CA ARG A 964 9.67 25.22 -12.89
C ARG A 964 11.17 24.98 -12.85
N VAL A 965 11.66 24.41 -11.76
CA VAL A 965 13.04 23.91 -11.67
C VAL A 965 12.99 22.40 -11.86
N LYS A 966 13.70 21.91 -12.87
CA LYS A 966 13.79 20.50 -13.22
C LYS A 966 15.15 19.96 -12.77
N LEU A 967 15.15 18.80 -12.13
CA LEU A 967 16.37 18.02 -11.94
C LEU A 967 16.88 17.52 -13.30
N VAL A 968 18.19 17.56 -13.51
CA VAL A 968 18.84 16.97 -14.68
C VAL A 968 19.89 16.00 -14.16
N GLU A 969 19.82 14.75 -14.61
CA GLU A 969 20.83 13.73 -14.32
C GLU A 969 22.21 14.10 -14.85
#